data_AF-A0A3P3YIN2-F1
#
_entry.id   AF-A0A3P3YIN2-F1
#
_cell.length_a   1.000
_cell.length_b   1.000
_cell.length_c   1.000
_cell.angle_alpha   90.00
_cell.angle_beta   90.00
_cell.angle_gamma   90.00
#
_symmetry.space_group_name_H-M   'P 1'
#
loop_
_entity.id
_entity.type
_entity.pdbx_description
1 polymer ?
#
loop_
_entity_poly.entity_id
_entity_poly.type
_entity_poly.pdbx_seq_one_letter_code
_entity_poly.pdbx_strand_id
1 'polypeptide(L)'
;MWRVRWASRRLSTATLEKQYQRMTAREHVLLRPEMYVGPLQVQERTLWVWDDVKKRIVCRDVKYVPGLLKIFDEILVNAADNQARDQPRAAKMSYIDVKINAKKGEICVENDGSALPVAIHPAEMIYVPELVFGHLLTSSNFDDERERFTGGRHGYGAKLVNIFSNSFDVRVYDASRKLEFHQLFTDNMMNRSDPQVKDRSEKGSKSSWTRITFRPDLKRFLLDDIDADILSLMQRRVVDIAACNPRLDVRLNGRSLKVPSLADYIALHAGLDASEFASINVNKQWQLAVGPTSSGRFESTSFVNSVATMRGGSHVDAVVAQIRHYLSGVVEKELRRSGSSTPRIKDFLHVFLICTVANPAFESQTKEMLTTPANTFAKHATLSHSALEAIRFNTKIVDNILTAAEKRSREILKKTDGRKLKQVLVPKLEDANWAGGRNAAQCCLILTEGDSAKALAVSGLSVLGRDRFGVYPLRGKLLNVRDASASQIADNKELLYLKQILGLQTGKKYTDVSELRYGQVMLMADQDHDGSHIKGLVINMIHNFWPDLLRIPGFLTQFVTPIVRCRKGDREKHFFTLPDYEAWRARHTDWKAKYYKGLGTSSAAEAKEYFSHLGQHRVSFKWGPRKEDDDLIDLCFKADRSDDRKEWLAQIKPGTSIDYSKGAVTFSDFVNRELILFSMADNIRSIPSLADGLKPGQRKILYACFKRNLSQEIKVAQLAGYVAEHTAYHHGEVALCNTIVGLAQNFVGSNNINLLEPSGQFGTRHAAGQDAASSRYIFTRLMPWTRDIFVASDDKLLKSTVEDEMVIEPEFYVPTIPMVLVNGSTGIGTGWSSNIPNHCPLQIISRLRKMISGRKSTDDLFPHYRGFAGRMSRRPSPAGLLTDGVIRILDDRRTVEILELPIGRSTTSYKEYLDSLLVSGSITSHEAHHTDERVRFVVRLSKQAATDALTKDDLLKMFRLRSALSLTNMVLFDVGGCLRRYDSVDGILDEFVQLRRQFYKRRKQILEDELIEQLETLHNRLRFIEAVASDKLVIRGRRKAQLVDELDRQKYRLRNGSFDYLLGMPLLSISQDKLDSLRAEHSACSAELDTLKSRTIDEMWLADLDRLEKAIVEEAPHWSSVNTSDEHDDAAQTETSSSAKKRPGRKTTKAVVGAKRPAKSKRTRKAK
;
A
#
# COMPACT_ATOMS: atom_id res chain seq x y z
N MET A 1 5.52 -76.61 -7.69
CA MET A 1 4.16 -77.06 -8.07
C MET A 1 3.13 -76.21 -7.33
N TRP A 2 2.49 -75.24 -8.00
CA TRP A 2 1.26 -74.58 -7.52
C TRP A 2 0.39 -74.25 -8.73
N ARG A 3 -0.86 -74.70 -8.74
CA ARG A 3 -1.80 -74.50 -9.86
C ARG A 3 -2.63 -73.24 -9.64
N VAL A 4 -2.50 -72.24 -10.50
CA VAL A 4 -3.51 -71.17 -10.61
C VAL A 4 -4.52 -71.58 -11.68
N ARG A 5 -5.75 -71.91 -11.27
CA ARG A 5 -6.87 -72.08 -12.20
C ARG A 5 -7.29 -70.70 -12.72
N TRP A 6 -7.18 -70.47 -14.02
CA TRP A 6 -7.94 -69.41 -14.70
C TRP A 6 -9.08 -70.02 -15.51
N ALA A 7 -10.26 -69.40 -15.42
CA ALA A 7 -11.47 -69.89 -16.07
C ALA A 7 -11.41 -69.66 -17.60
N SER A 8 -11.94 -70.62 -18.36
CA SER A 8 -11.94 -70.56 -19.82
C SER A 8 -12.88 -69.48 -20.36
N ARG A 9 -12.30 -68.36 -20.79
CA ARG A 9 -12.77 -67.63 -21.99
C ARG A 9 -11.63 -67.61 -23.00
N ARG A 10 -11.77 -68.38 -24.08
CA ARG A 10 -10.87 -68.33 -25.24
C ARG A 10 -11.09 -67.01 -25.99
N LEU A 11 -10.36 -65.96 -25.61
CA LEU A 11 -9.91 -64.99 -26.60
C LEU A 11 -9.11 -65.77 -27.66
N SER A 12 -9.34 -65.51 -28.94
CA SER A 12 -8.51 -66.13 -29.97
C SER A 12 -7.10 -65.56 -29.89
N THR A 13 -6.08 -66.38 -30.18
CA THR A 13 -4.69 -65.88 -30.27
C THR A 13 -4.59 -64.72 -31.25
N ALA A 14 -5.33 -64.80 -32.36
CA ALA A 14 -5.44 -63.74 -33.36
C ALA A 14 -6.02 -62.40 -32.86
N THR A 15 -6.84 -62.34 -31.78
CA THR A 15 -7.20 -61.04 -31.17
C THR A 15 -6.11 -60.52 -30.24
N LEU A 16 -5.43 -61.38 -29.49
CA LEU A 16 -4.32 -60.97 -28.61
C LEU A 16 -3.11 -60.45 -29.41
N GLU A 17 -2.69 -61.16 -30.46
CA GLU A 17 -1.59 -60.77 -31.34
C GLU A 17 -1.85 -59.44 -32.07
N LYS A 18 -3.10 -59.20 -32.49
CA LYS A 18 -3.50 -57.93 -33.10
C LYS A 18 -3.60 -56.78 -32.09
N GLN A 19 -3.94 -57.07 -30.83
CA GLN A 19 -4.11 -56.06 -29.78
C GLN A 19 -2.78 -55.61 -29.14
N TYR A 20 -1.78 -56.49 -29.05
CA TYR A 20 -0.50 -56.22 -28.37
C TYR A 20 0.69 -56.39 -29.31
N GLN A 21 0.99 -55.34 -30.07
CA GLN A 21 2.03 -55.34 -31.10
C GLN A 21 3.37 -54.81 -30.58
N ARG A 22 4.48 -55.49 -30.90
CA ARG A 22 5.85 -54.99 -30.69
C ARG A 22 6.42 -54.48 -32.01
N MET A 23 6.75 -53.19 -32.07
CA MET A 23 7.30 -52.53 -33.26
C MET A 23 8.81 -52.31 -33.11
N THR A 24 9.52 -52.25 -34.24
CA THR A 24 10.89 -51.71 -34.30
C THR A 24 10.89 -50.19 -34.13
N ALA A 25 12.06 -49.61 -33.81
CA ALA A 25 12.18 -48.17 -33.64
C ALA A 25 11.85 -47.38 -34.93
N ARG A 26 12.16 -47.91 -36.12
CA ARG A 26 11.85 -47.28 -37.41
C ARG A 26 10.35 -47.31 -37.72
N GLU A 27 9.68 -48.45 -37.47
CA GLU A 27 8.22 -48.56 -37.62
C GLU A 27 7.49 -47.62 -36.65
N HIS A 28 7.96 -47.50 -35.41
CA HIS A 28 7.40 -46.57 -34.44
C HIS A 28 7.58 -45.09 -34.87
N VAL A 29 8.74 -44.72 -35.43
CA VAL A 29 8.95 -43.38 -36.01
C VAL A 29 7.96 -43.09 -37.14
N LEU A 30 7.75 -44.05 -38.05
CA LEU A 30 6.83 -43.90 -39.19
C LEU A 30 5.34 -43.91 -38.78
N LEU A 31 4.98 -44.65 -37.73
CA LEU A 31 3.60 -44.73 -37.22
C LEU A 31 3.23 -43.59 -36.26
N ARG A 32 4.20 -43.05 -35.50
CA ARG A 32 4.04 -41.96 -34.53
C ARG A 32 4.97 -40.78 -34.83
N PRO A 33 4.89 -40.20 -36.05
CA PRO A 33 5.80 -39.15 -36.51
C PRO A 33 5.79 -37.90 -35.61
N GLU A 34 4.64 -37.61 -35.00
CA GLU A 34 4.40 -36.46 -34.12
C GLU A 34 5.39 -36.39 -32.95
N MET A 35 5.85 -37.53 -32.43
CA MET A 35 6.84 -37.61 -31.35
C MET A 35 8.27 -37.24 -31.79
N TYR A 36 8.56 -37.28 -33.10
CA TYR A 36 9.93 -37.22 -33.63
C TYR A 36 10.17 -36.02 -34.55
N VAL A 37 9.24 -35.71 -35.47
CA VAL A 37 9.34 -34.57 -36.40
C VAL A 37 8.24 -33.54 -36.18
N GLY A 38 7.23 -33.85 -35.36
CA GLY A 38 6.03 -33.05 -35.18
C GLY A 38 4.93 -33.41 -36.18
N PRO A 39 3.82 -32.64 -36.23
CA PRO A 39 2.66 -32.97 -37.05
C PRO A 39 2.98 -33.08 -38.55
N LEU A 40 2.43 -34.12 -39.19
CA LEU A 40 2.46 -34.31 -40.65
C LEU A 40 1.22 -33.69 -41.35
N GLN A 41 0.28 -33.15 -40.58
CA GLN A 41 -0.89 -32.44 -41.09
C GLN A 41 -0.52 -30.99 -41.44
N VAL A 42 -1.13 -30.46 -42.50
CA VAL A 42 -1.02 -29.04 -42.86
C VAL A 42 -1.57 -28.16 -41.74
N GLN A 43 -0.82 -27.13 -41.36
CA GLN A 43 -1.24 -26.11 -40.39
C GLN A 43 -1.29 -24.74 -41.06
N GLU A 44 -2.34 -23.98 -40.74
CA GLU A 44 -2.52 -22.58 -41.13
C GLU A 44 -2.04 -21.68 -39.98
N ARG A 45 -1.03 -20.84 -40.22
CA ARG A 45 -0.48 -19.90 -39.23
C ARG A 45 -0.01 -18.62 -39.91
N THR A 46 -0.18 -17.47 -39.26
CA THR A 46 0.52 -16.23 -39.64
C THR A 46 1.98 -16.32 -39.21
N LEU A 47 2.93 -16.26 -40.15
CA LEU A 47 4.36 -16.44 -39.89
C LEU A 47 5.23 -15.47 -40.71
N TRP A 48 6.42 -15.18 -40.18
CA TRP A 48 7.51 -14.52 -40.90
C TRP A 48 8.18 -15.49 -41.90
N VAL A 49 8.11 -15.19 -43.20
CA VAL A 49 8.62 -16.03 -44.30
C VAL A 49 9.43 -15.21 -45.31
N TRP A 50 10.25 -15.87 -46.13
CA TRP A 50 11.08 -15.18 -47.12
C TRP A 50 10.28 -14.89 -48.39
N ASP A 51 10.20 -13.62 -48.76
CA ASP A 51 9.71 -13.17 -50.06
C ASP A 51 10.90 -13.08 -51.02
N ASP A 52 11.07 -14.09 -51.88
CA ASP A 52 12.20 -14.14 -52.80
C ASP A 52 12.07 -13.16 -53.99
N VAL A 53 10.95 -12.45 -54.16
CA VAL A 53 10.85 -11.34 -55.11
C VAL A 53 11.35 -10.05 -54.45
N LYS A 54 10.87 -9.74 -53.26
CA LYS A 54 11.21 -8.53 -52.48
C LYS A 54 12.53 -8.65 -51.70
N LYS A 55 13.17 -9.83 -51.72
CA LYS A 55 14.39 -10.23 -51.00
C LYS A 55 14.39 -9.80 -49.53
N ARG A 56 13.28 -10.06 -48.85
CA ARG A 56 13.04 -9.66 -47.44
C ARG A 56 12.12 -10.65 -46.74
N ILE A 57 12.09 -10.60 -45.42
CA ILE A 57 11.21 -11.39 -44.57
C ILE A 57 9.87 -10.64 -44.44
N VAL A 58 8.75 -11.32 -44.67
CA VAL A 58 7.38 -10.75 -44.63
C VAL A 58 6.49 -11.58 -43.71
N CYS A 59 5.61 -10.93 -42.94
CA CYS A 59 4.62 -11.63 -42.14
C CYS A 59 3.36 -11.84 -42.98
N ARG A 60 2.94 -13.11 -43.14
CA ARG A 60 1.70 -13.47 -43.84
C ARG A 60 1.16 -14.81 -43.35
N ASP A 61 -0.10 -15.10 -43.65
CA ASP A 61 -0.65 -16.43 -43.47
C ASP A 61 0.01 -17.42 -44.43
N VAL A 62 0.32 -18.61 -43.90
CA VAL A 62 0.90 -19.74 -44.65
C VAL A 62 0.24 -21.06 -44.27
N LYS A 63 0.17 -21.96 -45.25
CA LYS A 63 -0.25 -23.36 -45.09
C LYS A 63 0.98 -24.25 -45.30
N TYR A 64 1.40 -24.94 -44.25
CA TYR A 64 2.63 -25.73 -44.29
C TYR A 64 2.55 -26.97 -43.40
N VAL A 65 3.42 -27.96 -43.66
CA VAL A 65 3.54 -29.16 -42.84
C VAL A 65 4.72 -29.02 -41.88
N PRO A 66 4.52 -28.94 -40.55
CA PRO A 66 5.61 -28.75 -39.58
C PRO A 66 6.69 -29.84 -39.67
N GLY A 67 6.30 -31.11 -39.84
CA GLY A 67 7.26 -32.22 -39.98
C GLY A 67 8.22 -32.06 -41.17
N LEU A 68 7.74 -31.52 -42.30
CA LEU A 68 8.56 -31.31 -43.50
C LEU A 68 9.57 -30.17 -43.29
N LEU A 69 9.13 -29.07 -42.66
CA LEU A 69 10.05 -28.00 -42.24
C LEU A 69 11.07 -28.52 -41.23
N LYS A 70 10.67 -29.45 -40.36
CA LYS A 70 11.54 -29.96 -39.28
C LYS A 70 12.63 -30.91 -39.78
N ILE A 71 12.36 -31.77 -40.77
CA ILE A 71 13.43 -32.61 -41.35
C ILE A 71 14.45 -31.77 -42.13
N PHE A 72 14.03 -30.67 -42.74
CA PHE A 72 14.94 -29.69 -43.33
C PHE A 72 15.81 -29.00 -42.26
N ASP A 73 15.16 -28.50 -41.20
CA ASP A 73 15.82 -27.84 -40.07
C ASP A 73 16.86 -28.73 -39.37
N GLU A 74 16.62 -30.04 -39.21
CA GLU A 74 17.63 -30.92 -38.58
C GLU A 74 18.90 -31.09 -39.44
N ILE A 75 18.85 -31.16 -40.79
CA ILE A 75 20.11 -31.18 -41.58
C ILE A 75 20.81 -29.82 -41.49
N LEU A 76 20.04 -28.73 -41.61
CA LEU A 76 20.55 -27.37 -41.60
C LEU A 76 21.23 -27.01 -40.26
N VAL A 77 20.64 -27.42 -39.14
CA VAL A 77 21.23 -27.28 -37.79
C VAL A 77 22.44 -28.21 -37.62
N ASN A 78 22.43 -29.44 -38.15
CA ASN A 78 23.62 -30.31 -38.09
C ASN A 78 24.83 -29.75 -38.86
N ALA A 79 24.60 -29.02 -39.96
CA ALA A 79 25.65 -28.28 -40.65
C ALA A 79 26.18 -27.11 -39.80
N ALA A 80 25.29 -26.28 -39.23
CA ALA A 80 25.68 -25.17 -38.34
C ALA A 80 26.42 -25.64 -37.07
N ASP A 81 26.00 -26.76 -36.48
CA ASP A 81 26.64 -27.42 -35.33
C ASP A 81 28.12 -27.75 -35.58
N ASN A 82 28.54 -27.91 -36.84
CA ASN A 82 29.93 -28.22 -37.17
C ASN A 82 30.87 -27.04 -36.83
N GLN A 83 30.41 -25.79 -36.96
CA GLN A 83 31.19 -24.61 -36.58
C GLN A 83 31.51 -24.57 -35.07
N ALA A 84 30.63 -25.14 -34.24
CA ALA A 84 30.84 -25.28 -32.80
C ALA A 84 31.83 -26.41 -32.45
N ARG A 85 31.98 -27.41 -33.32
CA ARG A 85 32.93 -28.55 -33.15
C ARG A 85 34.35 -28.23 -33.61
N ASP A 86 34.50 -27.27 -34.51
CA ASP A 86 35.78 -26.85 -35.09
C ASP A 86 36.63 -25.97 -34.16
N GLN A 87 36.12 -25.50 -33.02
CA GLN A 87 36.90 -24.70 -32.06
C GLN A 87 37.36 -25.60 -30.89
N PRO A 88 38.67 -25.69 -30.55
CA PRO A 88 39.83 -24.97 -31.09
C PRO A 88 40.71 -25.85 -32.02
N ARG A 89 40.13 -26.45 -33.06
CA ARG A 89 40.83 -27.35 -34.01
C ARG A 89 41.41 -26.59 -35.20
N ALA A 90 42.34 -27.23 -35.91
CA ALA A 90 43.10 -26.62 -37.01
C ALA A 90 42.32 -26.42 -38.32
N ALA A 91 41.16 -27.08 -38.47
CA ALA A 91 40.21 -26.82 -39.54
C ALA A 91 39.08 -25.93 -39.01
N LYS A 92 38.75 -24.86 -39.75
CA LYS A 92 37.71 -23.89 -39.39
C LYS A 92 36.74 -23.74 -40.55
N MET A 93 35.54 -24.27 -40.37
CA MET A 93 34.38 -24.09 -41.24
C MET A 93 34.19 -22.64 -41.70
N SER A 94 33.90 -22.46 -42.99
CA SER A 94 33.82 -21.17 -43.68
C SER A 94 32.52 -20.95 -44.46
N TYR A 95 31.81 -22.00 -44.90
CA TYR A 95 30.57 -21.87 -45.67
C TYR A 95 29.50 -22.93 -45.36
N ILE A 96 28.26 -22.61 -45.69
CA ILE A 96 27.15 -23.56 -45.86
C ILE A 96 26.48 -23.24 -47.20
N ASP A 97 26.32 -24.22 -48.08
CA ASP A 97 25.61 -24.04 -49.35
C ASP A 97 24.36 -24.92 -49.38
N VAL A 98 23.19 -24.28 -49.41
CA VAL A 98 21.87 -24.92 -49.39
C VAL A 98 21.22 -24.77 -50.76
N LYS A 99 20.94 -25.89 -51.41
CA LYS A 99 20.29 -25.94 -52.73
C LYS A 99 18.92 -26.62 -52.59
N ILE A 100 17.87 -25.91 -52.97
CA ILE A 100 16.47 -26.37 -52.90
C ILE A 100 15.90 -26.36 -54.31
N ASN A 101 15.61 -27.54 -54.84
CA ASN A 101 15.01 -27.75 -56.16
C ASN A 101 13.60 -28.32 -56.01
N ALA A 102 12.63 -27.43 -55.80
CA ALA A 102 11.23 -27.78 -55.60
C ALA A 102 10.67 -28.68 -56.71
N LYS A 103 11.00 -28.41 -57.98
CA LYS A 103 10.58 -29.22 -59.15
C LYS A 103 11.08 -30.66 -59.15
N LYS A 104 12.10 -31.00 -58.35
CA LYS A 104 12.61 -32.37 -58.17
C LYS A 104 12.31 -32.96 -56.79
N GLY A 105 11.64 -32.20 -55.91
CA GLY A 105 11.53 -32.54 -54.49
C GLY A 105 12.89 -32.71 -53.80
N GLU A 106 13.94 -32.01 -54.27
CA GLU A 106 15.34 -32.32 -53.96
C GLU A 106 16.01 -31.20 -53.16
N ILE A 107 16.61 -31.57 -52.03
CA ILE A 107 17.28 -30.65 -51.10
C ILE A 107 18.71 -31.14 -50.89
N CYS A 108 19.69 -30.26 -51.09
CA CYS A 108 21.10 -30.51 -50.80
C CYS A 108 21.62 -29.48 -49.80
N VAL A 109 22.30 -29.95 -48.76
CA VAL A 109 23.03 -29.11 -47.79
C VAL A 109 24.48 -29.56 -47.79
N GLU A 110 25.40 -28.62 -47.96
CA GLU A 110 26.83 -28.84 -47.99
C GLU A 110 27.56 -27.88 -47.04
N ASN A 111 28.53 -28.39 -46.29
CA ASN A 111 29.40 -27.58 -45.42
C ASN A 111 30.85 -28.08 -45.45
N ASP A 112 31.78 -27.17 -45.17
CA ASP A 112 33.18 -27.48 -44.88
C ASP A 112 33.44 -27.56 -43.36
N GLY A 113 34.72 -27.48 -42.95
CA GLY A 113 35.16 -27.71 -41.57
C GLY A 113 35.56 -29.16 -41.33
N SER A 114 35.54 -29.63 -40.08
CA SER A 114 35.78 -31.05 -39.77
C SER A 114 34.74 -31.95 -40.45
N ALA A 115 35.18 -32.99 -41.16
CA ALA A 115 34.31 -34.05 -41.64
C ALA A 115 34.17 -35.20 -40.63
N LEU A 116 33.17 -36.07 -40.82
CA LEU A 116 33.17 -37.39 -40.18
C LEU A 116 34.38 -38.20 -40.68
N PRO A 117 35.13 -38.90 -39.80
CA PRO A 117 36.24 -39.73 -40.23
C PRO A 117 35.81 -40.80 -41.23
N VAL A 118 36.44 -40.86 -42.40
CA VAL A 118 36.21 -41.96 -43.35
C VAL A 118 37.04 -43.17 -42.89
N ALA A 119 36.50 -43.87 -41.90
CA ALA A 119 37.09 -45.02 -41.23
C ALA A 119 36.01 -45.97 -40.70
N ILE A 120 36.38 -47.23 -40.47
CA ILE A 120 35.52 -48.24 -39.83
C ILE A 120 35.52 -48.02 -38.32
N HIS A 121 34.34 -48.11 -37.68
CA HIS A 121 34.18 -47.96 -36.24
C HIS A 121 34.55 -49.26 -35.50
N PRO A 122 35.52 -49.27 -34.55
CA PRO A 122 36.09 -50.50 -34.01
C PRO A 122 35.13 -51.47 -33.32
N ALA A 123 33.99 -50.98 -32.79
CA ALA A 123 33.00 -51.81 -32.10
C ALA A 123 31.78 -52.18 -32.97
N GLU A 124 31.51 -51.42 -34.03
CA GLU A 124 30.29 -51.58 -34.86
C GLU A 124 30.62 -52.18 -36.24
N MET A 125 31.91 -52.28 -36.59
CA MET A 125 32.46 -52.89 -37.82
C MET A 125 31.94 -52.31 -39.15
N ILE A 126 31.29 -51.15 -39.10
CA ILE A 126 30.83 -50.36 -40.24
C ILE A 126 31.49 -48.98 -40.29
N TYR A 127 31.42 -48.29 -41.43
CA TYR A 127 31.98 -46.94 -41.57
C TYR A 127 31.27 -45.91 -40.67
N VAL A 128 32.03 -44.96 -40.10
CA VAL A 128 31.47 -43.92 -39.22
C VAL A 128 30.38 -43.07 -39.90
N PRO A 129 30.49 -42.65 -41.17
CA PRO A 129 29.36 -42.04 -41.88
C PRO A 129 28.10 -42.91 -41.96
N GLU A 130 28.24 -44.23 -42.24
CA GLU A 130 27.11 -45.17 -42.25
C GLU A 130 26.46 -45.24 -40.86
N LEU A 131 27.27 -45.40 -39.81
CA LEU A 131 26.81 -45.45 -38.42
C LEU A 131 26.05 -44.16 -38.03
N VAL A 132 26.55 -42.98 -38.42
CA VAL A 132 25.97 -41.68 -38.06
C VAL A 132 24.70 -41.34 -38.84
N PHE A 133 24.53 -41.83 -40.07
CA PHE A 133 23.40 -41.49 -40.95
C PHE A 133 22.37 -42.62 -41.20
N GLY A 134 22.76 -43.88 -41.04
CA GLY A 134 21.91 -45.06 -41.27
C GLY A 134 21.36 -45.74 -40.01
N HIS A 135 21.89 -45.45 -38.83
CA HIS A 135 21.51 -46.12 -37.58
C HIS A 135 20.92 -45.15 -36.56
N LEU A 136 19.74 -45.49 -36.01
CA LEU A 136 19.10 -44.73 -34.94
C LEU A 136 19.93 -44.81 -33.64
N LEU A 137 19.74 -43.84 -32.73
CA LEU A 137 20.46 -43.75 -31.46
C LEU A 137 22.00 -43.60 -31.59
N THR A 138 22.52 -43.11 -32.71
CA THR A 138 23.95 -42.77 -32.87
C THR A 138 24.18 -41.26 -32.80
N SER A 139 25.16 -40.83 -32.00
CA SER A 139 25.45 -39.42 -31.70
C SER A 139 26.88 -39.27 -31.20
N SER A 140 27.54 -38.13 -31.50
CA SER A 140 28.76 -37.70 -30.80
C SER A 140 28.47 -37.10 -29.41
N ASN A 141 27.19 -36.93 -29.07
CA ASN A 141 26.72 -36.04 -28.01
C ASN A 141 25.95 -36.77 -26.89
N PHE A 142 26.42 -37.96 -26.47
CA PHE A 142 25.83 -38.72 -25.35
C PHE A 142 26.52 -38.55 -24.00
N ASP A 143 27.79 -38.14 -23.98
CA ASP A 143 28.54 -37.79 -22.76
C ASP A 143 28.08 -36.40 -22.28
N ASP A 144 27.03 -36.34 -21.45
CA ASP A 144 26.43 -35.10 -20.96
C ASP A 144 27.25 -34.40 -19.84
N GLU A 145 28.38 -34.98 -19.39
CA GLU A 145 29.29 -34.34 -18.42
C GLU A 145 30.07 -33.16 -19.04
N ARG A 146 30.20 -33.14 -20.38
CA ARG A 146 30.78 -32.01 -21.12
C ARG A 146 29.72 -30.99 -21.49
N GLU A 147 30.00 -29.71 -21.26
CA GLU A 147 29.21 -28.63 -21.83
C GLU A 147 29.31 -28.62 -23.36
N ARG A 148 28.18 -28.77 -24.06
CA ARG A 148 28.07 -28.60 -25.51
C ARG A 148 27.14 -27.45 -25.87
N PHE A 149 27.55 -26.70 -26.89
CA PHE A 149 26.84 -25.55 -27.44
C PHE A 149 26.17 -25.87 -28.78
N THR A 150 25.78 -27.13 -28.98
CA THR A 150 25.15 -27.66 -30.22
C THR A 150 23.62 -27.77 -30.09
N GLY A 151 22.91 -27.76 -31.21
CA GLY A 151 21.47 -28.04 -31.32
C GLY A 151 21.13 -29.52 -31.44
N GLY A 152 22.09 -30.39 -31.78
CA GLY A 152 21.97 -31.84 -31.71
C GLY A 152 22.28 -32.41 -30.33
N ARG A 153 21.36 -33.20 -29.75
CA ARG A 153 21.56 -33.95 -28.49
C ARG A 153 21.23 -35.44 -28.64
N HIS A 154 19.96 -35.77 -28.87
CA HIS A 154 19.41 -37.14 -28.75
C HIS A 154 19.77 -38.15 -29.85
N GLY A 155 20.67 -37.83 -30.79
CA GLY A 155 21.12 -38.79 -31.83
C GLY A 155 20.12 -39.15 -32.94
N TYR A 156 18.92 -38.55 -32.95
CA TYR A 156 17.88 -38.85 -33.95
C TYR A 156 18.02 -38.05 -35.26
N GLY A 157 18.24 -36.73 -35.18
CA GLY A 157 18.13 -35.73 -36.26
C GLY A 157 18.22 -36.26 -37.70
N ALA A 158 19.44 -36.46 -38.21
CA ALA A 158 19.66 -36.86 -39.60
C ALA A 158 19.06 -38.23 -39.99
N LYS A 159 18.86 -39.16 -39.05
CA LYS A 159 18.16 -40.43 -39.32
C LYS A 159 16.66 -40.22 -39.52
N LEU A 160 16.05 -39.27 -38.82
CA LEU A 160 14.64 -38.93 -39.07
C LEU A 160 14.48 -38.41 -40.50
N VAL A 161 15.41 -37.60 -40.99
CA VAL A 161 15.41 -37.11 -42.37
C VAL A 161 15.54 -38.26 -43.37
N ASN A 162 16.44 -39.21 -43.12
CA ASN A 162 16.60 -40.43 -43.92
C ASN A 162 15.31 -41.29 -43.92
N ILE A 163 14.70 -41.50 -42.76
CA ILE A 163 13.42 -42.24 -42.60
C ILE A 163 12.25 -41.53 -43.31
N PHE A 164 12.19 -40.20 -43.28
CA PHE A 164 11.17 -39.43 -44.00
C PHE A 164 11.59 -39.01 -45.42
N SER A 165 12.53 -39.75 -46.04
CA SER A 165 12.97 -39.54 -47.43
C SER A 165 12.77 -40.79 -48.29
N ASN A 166 12.48 -40.56 -49.57
CA ASN A 166 12.53 -41.58 -50.62
C ASN A 166 13.98 -41.95 -50.99
N SER A 167 14.89 -40.97 -50.91
CA SER A 167 16.33 -41.15 -51.15
C SER A 167 17.16 -40.19 -50.29
N PHE A 168 18.26 -40.67 -49.72
CA PHE A 168 19.19 -39.91 -48.89
C PHE A 168 20.63 -40.27 -49.26
N ASP A 169 21.27 -39.39 -50.03
CA ASP A 169 22.64 -39.48 -50.56
C ASP A 169 23.61 -38.79 -49.59
N VAL A 170 24.56 -39.57 -49.07
CA VAL A 170 25.59 -39.14 -48.12
C VAL A 170 26.93 -39.10 -48.84
N ARG A 171 27.58 -37.93 -48.87
CA ARG A 171 28.96 -37.79 -49.34
C ARG A 171 29.80 -37.05 -48.31
N VAL A 172 30.96 -37.64 -47.99
CA VAL A 172 31.90 -37.10 -47.01
C VAL A 172 33.30 -37.18 -47.61
N TYR A 173 34.04 -36.07 -47.57
CA TYR A 173 35.46 -36.07 -47.90
C TYR A 173 36.28 -35.71 -46.67
N ASP A 174 37.12 -36.65 -46.25
CA ASP A 174 38.03 -36.50 -45.13
C ASP A 174 39.44 -36.20 -45.66
N ALA A 175 39.81 -34.91 -45.70
CA ALA A 175 41.11 -34.46 -46.15
C ALA A 175 42.28 -34.96 -45.28
N SER A 176 42.03 -35.39 -44.03
CA SER A 176 43.08 -35.98 -43.18
C SER A 176 43.46 -37.40 -43.59
N ARG A 177 42.52 -38.13 -44.21
CA ARG A 177 42.72 -39.48 -44.79
C ARG A 177 42.84 -39.46 -46.31
N LYS A 178 42.51 -38.33 -46.95
CA LYS A 178 42.38 -38.14 -48.41
C LYS A 178 41.33 -39.06 -49.06
N LEU A 179 40.34 -39.52 -48.28
CA LEU A 179 39.29 -40.44 -48.72
C LEU A 179 37.97 -39.71 -48.95
N GLU A 180 37.29 -40.03 -50.06
CA GLU A 180 35.87 -39.70 -50.29
C GLU A 180 35.02 -40.94 -50.02
N PHE A 181 34.00 -40.79 -49.18
CA PHE A 181 32.94 -41.76 -48.91
C PHE A 181 31.65 -41.35 -49.62
N HIS A 182 30.97 -42.30 -50.24
CA HIS A 182 29.63 -42.14 -50.82
C HIS A 182 28.74 -43.34 -50.48
N GLN A 183 27.54 -43.08 -49.97
CA GLN A 183 26.51 -44.10 -49.74
C GLN A 183 25.12 -43.52 -49.98
N LEU A 184 24.25 -44.31 -50.61
CA LEU A 184 22.86 -43.96 -50.88
C LEU A 184 21.93 -44.83 -50.03
N PHE A 185 20.99 -44.21 -49.31
CA PHE A 185 19.87 -44.88 -48.67
C PHE A 185 18.58 -44.60 -49.46
N THR A 186 17.67 -45.56 -49.51
CA THR A 186 16.35 -45.41 -50.17
C THR A 186 15.22 -45.98 -49.32
N ASP A 187 13.99 -45.67 -49.73
CA ASP A 187 12.76 -46.30 -49.23
C ASP A 187 12.61 -46.13 -47.70
N ASN A 188 12.57 -44.89 -47.22
CA ASN A 188 12.42 -44.58 -45.79
C ASN A 188 13.50 -45.20 -44.88
N MET A 189 14.75 -45.24 -45.35
CA MET A 189 15.88 -45.91 -44.68
C MET A 189 15.63 -47.42 -44.47
N MET A 190 14.88 -48.07 -45.37
CA MET A 190 14.79 -49.54 -45.46
C MET A 190 16.02 -50.13 -46.16
N ASN A 191 16.43 -49.49 -47.26
CA ASN A 191 17.45 -49.99 -48.18
C ASN A 191 18.69 -49.08 -48.19
N ARG A 192 19.87 -49.64 -48.53
CA ARG A 192 21.13 -48.90 -48.65
C ARG A 192 22.05 -49.53 -49.70
N SER A 193 22.88 -48.71 -50.34
CA SER A 193 24.02 -49.18 -51.12
C SER A 193 25.17 -49.63 -50.23
N ASP A 194 26.08 -50.44 -50.78
CA ASP A 194 27.40 -50.62 -50.19
C ASP A 194 28.14 -49.25 -50.09
N PRO A 195 29.00 -49.08 -49.06
CA PRO A 195 29.78 -47.86 -48.88
C PRO A 195 30.90 -47.75 -49.92
N GLN A 196 30.77 -46.80 -50.85
CA GLN A 196 31.77 -46.53 -51.88
C GLN A 196 32.86 -45.61 -51.33
N VAL A 197 34.04 -46.15 -51.03
CA VAL A 197 35.21 -45.37 -50.62
C VAL A 197 36.18 -45.22 -51.79
N LYS A 198 36.67 -44.01 -52.02
CA LYS A 198 37.63 -43.67 -53.08
C LYS A 198 38.81 -42.91 -52.50
N ASP A 199 40.02 -43.37 -52.80
CA ASP A 199 41.22 -42.56 -52.59
C ASP A 199 41.21 -41.36 -53.55
N ARG A 200 41.48 -40.17 -53.00
CA ARG A 200 41.54 -38.90 -53.72
C ARG A 200 42.91 -38.23 -53.55
N SER A 201 43.96 -38.97 -53.20
CA SER A 201 45.28 -38.41 -52.86
C SER A 201 45.91 -37.49 -53.90
N GLU A 202 45.56 -37.65 -55.18
CA GLU A 202 46.00 -36.80 -56.29
C GLU A 202 45.01 -35.67 -56.67
N LYS A 203 43.72 -35.81 -56.33
CA LYS A 203 42.61 -35.01 -56.90
C LYS A 203 41.57 -34.55 -55.86
N GLY A 204 41.92 -34.62 -54.58
CA GLY A 204 41.08 -34.25 -53.45
C GLY A 204 41.06 -32.75 -53.17
N SER A 205 40.07 -32.32 -52.39
CA SER A 205 40.04 -30.95 -51.87
C SER A 205 41.15 -30.72 -50.84
N LYS A 206 41.58 -29.46 -50.68
CA LYS A 206 42.46 -29.03 -49.58
C LYS A 206 41.73 -28.98 -48.23
N SER A 207 40.41 -28.88 -48.25
CA SER A 207 39.54 -28.90 -47.06
C SER A 207 38.57 -30.09 -47.09
N SER A 208 38.32 -30.64 -45.91
CA SER A 208 37.25 -31.61 -45.68
C SER A 208 35.87 -30.97 -45.92
N TRP A 209 34.89 -31.78 -46.34
CA TRP A 209 33.51 -31.35 -46.52
C TRP A 209 32.51 -32.49 -46.31
N THR A 210 31.28 -32.14 -46.00
CA THR A 210 30.13 -33.07 -45.90
C THR A 210 28.98 -32.52 -46.75
N ARG A 211 28.38 -33.36 -47.58
CA ARG A 211 27.22 -33.05 -48.41
C ARG A 211 26.14 -34.11 -48.18
N ILE A 212 24.94 -33.65 -47.84
CA ILE A 212 23.75 -34.47 -47.67
C ILE A 212 22.73 -34.01 -48.72
N THR A 213 22.33 -34.91 -49.63
CA THR A 213 21.26 -34.65 -50.60
C THR A 213 20.10 -35.60 -50.36
N PHE A 214 18.91 -35.08 -50.11
CA PHE A 214 17.73 -35.87 -49.80
C PHE A 214 16.50 -35.44 -50.59
N ARG A 215 15.60 -36.41 -50.80
CA ARG A 215 14.28 -36.17 -51.41
C ARG A 215 13.20 -36.65 -50.42
N PRO A 216 12.49 -35.73 -49.74
CA PRO A 216 11.43 -36.08 -48.80
C PRO A 216 10.39 -37.03 -49.39
N ASP A 217 9.83 -37.88 -48.54
CA ASP A 217 8.66 -38.69 -48.86
C ASP A 217 7.39 -37.82 -48.72
N LEU A 218 7.18 -36.92 -49.68
CA LEU A 218 6.11 -35.92 -49.68
C LEU A 218 4.72 -36.55 -49.47
N LYS A 219 4.51 -37.78 -49.96
CA LYS A 219 3.25 -38.53 -49.76
C LYS A 219 2.97 -38.82 -48.28
N ARG A 220 4.00 -39.04 -47.44
CA ARG A 220 3.83 -39.13 -45.98
C ARG A 220 3.53 -37.79 -45.32
N PHE A 221 3.98 -36.70 -45.92
CA PHE A 221 3.64 -35.33 -45.53
C PHE A 221 2.30 -34.85 -46.12
N LEU A 222 1.56 -35.71 -46.83
CA LEU A 222 0.28 -35.38 -47.49
C LEU A 222 0.41 -34.26 -48.54
N LEU A 223 1.56 -34.21 -49.25
CA LEU A 223 1.88 -33.25 -50.31
C LEU A 223 2.31 -33.98 -51.59
N ASP A 224 2.05 -33.37 -52.74
CA ASP A 224 2.52 -33.85 -54.05
C ASP A 224 3.87 -33.22 -54.46
N ASP A 225 4.11 -31.94 -54.14
CA ASP A 225 5.34 -31.20 -54.43
C ASP A 225 5.82 -30.34 -53.23
N ILE A 226 6.89 -29.56 -53.43
CA ILE A 226 7.38 -28.58 -52.45
C ILE A 226 6.75 -27.23 -52.80
N ASP A 227 5.61 -26.96 -52.17
CA ASP A 227 4.79 -25.76 -52.41
C ASP A 227 5.50 -24.43 -52.06
N ALA A 228 4.88 -23.32 -52.47
CA ALA A 228 5.45 -21.98 -52.30
C ALA A 228 5.55 -21.52 -50.83
N ASP A 229 4.69 -21.99 -49.94
CA ASP A 229 4.67 -21.61 -48.53
C ASP A 229 5.76 -22.35 -47.75
N ILE A 230 5.85 -23.68 -47.92
CA ILE A 230 6.94 -24.47 -47.31
C ILE A 230 8.30 -24.04 -47.88
N LEU A 231 8.39 -23.70 -49.18
CA LEU A 231 9.60 -23.14 -49.78
C LEU A 231 9.97 -21.79 -49.14
N SER A 232 9.01 -20.87 -48.98
CA SER A 232 9.23 -19.57 -48.31
C SER A 232 9.72 -19.73 -46.86
N LEU A 233 9.22 -20.75 -46.15
CA LEU A 233 9.60 -21.09 -44.78
C LEU A 233 10.99 -21.74 -44.67
N MET A 234 11.37 -22.60 -45.62
CA MET A 234 12.71 -23.19 -45.74
C MET A 234 13.75 -22.13 -46.09
N GLN A 235 13.49 -21.30 -47.11
CA GLN A 235 14.37 -20.21 -47.53
C GLN A 235 14.65 -19.24 -46.38
N ARG A 236 13.60 -18.84 -45.63
CA ARG A 236 13.72 -18.05 -44.40
C ARG A 236 14.61 -18.73 -43.35
N ARG A 237 14.50 -20.04 -43.14
CA ARG A 237 15.39 -20.77 -42.20
C ARG A 237 16.86 -20.67 -42.60
N VAL A 238 17.20 -20.65 -43.89
CA VAL A 238 18.59 -20.43 -44.35
C VAL A 238 19.05 -18.99 -44.06
N VAL A 239 18.16 -18.00 -44.18
CA VAL A 239 18.44 -16.60 -43.82
C VAL A 239 18.71 -16.45 -42.30
N ASP A 240 17.93 -17.10 -41.44
CA ASP A 240 18.21 -17.03 -39.99
C ASP A 240 19.54 -17.72 -39.62
N ILE A 241 19.97 -18.75 -40.36
CA ILE A 241 21.28 -19.39 -40.15
C ILE A 241 22.41 -18.44 -40.52
N ALA A 242 22.26 -17.62 -41.57
CA ALA A 242 23.19 -16.53 -41.87
C ALA A 242 23.26 -15.52 -40.71
N ALA A 243 22.10 -15.13 -40.16
CA ALA A 243 22.00 -14.20 -39.03
C ALA A 243 22.59 -14.77 -37.72
N CYS A 244 22.39 -16.06 -37.44
CA CYS A 244 22.97 -16.73 -36.27
C CYS A 244 24.49 -16.91 -36.38
N ASN A 245 25.03 -16.99 -37.59
CA ASN A 245 26.43 -17.34 -37.86
C ASN A 245 27.09 -16.33 -38.82
N PRO A 246 27.16 -15.02 -38.47
CA PRO A 246 27.56 -13.92 -39.38
C PRO A 246 29.03 -13.96 -39.87
N ARG A 247 29.76 -15.03 -39.56
CA ARG A 247 31.13 -15.30 -40.00
C ARG A 247 31.22 -16.40 -41.08
N LEU A 248 30.11 -17.05 -41.42
CA LEU A 248 30.02 -18.05 -42.49
C LEU A 248 29.47 -17.41 -43.76
N ASP A 249 29.98 -17.83 -44.92
CA ASP A 249 29.31 -17.57 -46.19
C ASP A 249 28.17 -18.58 -46.37
N VAL A 250 26.99 -18.22 -45.87
CA VAL A 250 25.76 -19.02 -46.02
C VAL A 250 25.14 -18.69 -47.38
N ARG A 251 24.95 -19.71 -48.22
CA ARG A 251 24.45 -19.57 -49.59
C ARG A 251 23.11 -20.31 -49.76
N LEU A 252 22.23 -19.71 -50.55
CA LEU A 252 20.94 -20.28 -50.96
C LEU A 252 20.88 -20.32 -52.48
N ASN A 253 20.79 -21.53 -53.05
CA ASN A 253 20.89 -21.77 -54.49
C ASN A 253 22.12 -21.08 -55.14
N GLY A 254 23.27 -21.11 -54.44
CA GLY A 254 24.51 -20.45 -54.87
C GLY A 254 24.62 -18.95 -54.58
N ARG A 255 23.55 -18.27 -54.16
CA ARG A 255 23.58 -16.85 -53.77
C ARG A 255 23.95 -16.71 -52.29
N SER A 256 25.05 -15.99 -52.02
CA SER A 256 25.45 -15.60 -50.65
C SER A 256 24.40 -14.72 -49.96
N LEU A 257 24.15 -15.01 -48.68
CA LEU A 257 23.24 -14.28 -47.79
C LEU A 257 24.06 -13.52 -46.73
N LYS A 258 24.22 -12.21 -46.92
CA LYS A 258 24.99 -11.35 -46.01
C LYS A 258 24.08 -10.77 -44.94
N VAL A 259 24.22 -11.24 -43.70
CA VAL A 259 23.53 -10.71 -42.51
C VAL A 259 24.56 -10.55 -41.38
N PRO A 260 25.39 -9.48 -41.39
CA PRO A 260 26.55 -9.38 -40.50
C PRO A 260 26.22 -8.99 -39.05
N SER A 261 25.03 -8.43 -38.78
CA SER A 261 24.56 -8.11 -37.43
C SER A 261 23.07 -8.39 -37.22
N LEU A 262 22.63 -8.37 -35.95
CA LEU A 262 21.24 -8.48 -35.58
C LEU A 262 20.38 -7.31 -36.11
N ALA A 263 20.96 -6.12 -36.28
CA ALA A 263 20.26 -4.97 -36.85
C ALA A 263 19.97 -5.18 -38.35
N ASP A 264 20.89 -5.80 -39.11
CA ASP A 264 20.66 -6.17 -40.51
C ASP A 264 19.53 -7.21 -40.61
N TYR A 265 19.48 -8.19 -39.69
CA TYR A 265 18.40 -9.18 -39.64
C TYR A 265 17.03 -8.53 -39.35
N ILE A 266 16.98 -7.53 -38.46
CA ILE A 266 15.75 -6.75 -38.20
C ILE A 266 15.36 -5.94 -39.44
N ALA A 267 16.32 -5.31 -40.12
CA ALA A 267 16.06 -4.55 -41.36
C ALA A 267 15.56 -5.41 -42.53
N LEU A 268 15.74 -6.74 -42.49
CA LEU A 268 15.09 -7.67 -43.42
C LEU A 268 13.60 -7.87 -43.13
N HIS A 269 13.06 -7.51 -41.96
CA HIS A 269 11.66 -7.72 -41.61
C HIS A 269 10.79 -6.56 -42.10
N ALA A 270 9.88 -6.83 -43.03
CA ALA A 270 9.01 -5.83 -43.62
C ALA A 270 8.08 -5.20 -42.56
N GLY A 271 8.17 -3.87 -42.42
CA GLY A 271 7.38 -3.10 -41.45
C GLY A 271 8.09 -2.85 -40.11
N LEU A 272 9.33 -3.31 -39.93
CA LEU A 272 10.18 -2.93 -38.81
C LEU A 272 11.27 -1.95 -39.27
N ASP A 273 11.61 -0.98 -38.41
CA ASP A 273 12.77 -0.12 -38.56
C ASP A 273 13.78 -0.51 -37.47
N ALA A 274 14.99 -0.92 -37.87
CA ALA A 274 16.02 -1.36 -36.93
C ALA A 274 16.51 -0.24 -36.00
N SER A 275 16.28 1.04 -36.32
CA SER A 275 16.60 2.17 -35.46
C SER A 275 15.65 2.34 -34.26
N GLU A 276 14.46 1.73 -34.29
CA GLU A 276 13.56 1.71 -33.12
C GLU A 276 13.89 0.61 -32.11
N PHE A 277 14.91 -0.22 -32.39
CA PHE A 277 15.34 -1.34 -31.56
C PHE A 277 16.69 -1.04 -30.88
N ALA A 278 16.71 -1.04 -29.54
CA ALA A 278 17.94 -1.01 -28.77
C ALA A 278 18.70 -2.34 -28.96
N SER A 279 19.72 -2.32 -29.82
CA SER A 279 20.61 -3.46 -30.09
C SER A 279 21.71 -3.58 -29.03
N ILE A 280 21.79 -4.75 -28.39
CA ILE A 280 22.54 -5.01 -27.16
C ILE A 280 23.37 -6.28 -27.32
N ASN A 281 24.70 -6.13 -27.33
CA ASN A 281 25.62 -7.26 -27.15
C ASN A 281 25.78 -7.51 -25.64
N VAL A 282 24.99 -8.43 -25.08
CA VAL A 282 25.04 -8.77 -23.64
C VAL A 282 26.38 -9.42 -23.29
N ASN A 283 26.87 -10.30 -24.17
CA ASN A 283 28.24 -10.86 -24.17
C ASN A 283 28.48 -11.61 -25.50
N LYS A 284 29.61 -12.31 -25.62
CA LYS A 284 29.99 -13.10 -26.82
C LYS A 284 29.00 -14.23 -27.19
N GLN A 285 28.12 -14.64 -26.27
CA GLN A 285 27.16 -15.73 -26.45
C GLN A 285 25.70 -15.23 -26.49
N TRP A 286 25.42 -13.95 -26.25
CA TRP A 286 24.06 -13.42 -26.13
C TRP A 286 23.94 -12.06 -26.82
N GLN A 287 23.20 -12.03 -27.93
CA GLN A 287 22.82 -10.82 -28.67
C GLN A 287 21.31 -10.62 -28.58
N LEU A 288 20.92 -9.45 -28.11
CA LEU A 288 19.54 -9.06 -27.83
C LEU A 288 19.24 -7.77 -28.59
N ALA A 289 18.04 -7.63 -29.14
CA ALA A 289 17.51 -6.35 -29.58
C ALA A 289 16.06 -6.22 -29.14
N VAL A 290 15.69 -5.05 -28.62
CA VAL A 290 14.36 -4.80 -28.05
C VAL A 290 13.82 -3.48 -28.58
N GLY A 291 12.62 -3.52 -29.15
CA GLY A 291 11.93 -2.36 -29.70
C GLY A 291 10.44 -2.37 -29.33
N PRO A 292 9.69 -1.31 -29.70
CA PRO A 292 8.24 -1.29 -29.55
C PRO A 292 7.58 -2.31 -30.49
N THR A 293 6.52 -2.98 -30.03
CA THR A 293 5.64 -3.76 -30.90
C THR A 293 4.62 -2.88 -31.62
N SER A 294 4.35 -3.18 -32.90
CA SER A 294 3.33 -2.51 -33.72
C SER A 294 1.95 -3.16 -33.58
N SER A 295 1.85 -4.42 -33.14
CA SER A 295 0.57 -5.14 -32.98
C SER A 295 -0.15 -4.88 -31.65
N GLY A 296 0.51 -4.20 -30.70
CA GLY A 296 0.03 -4.06 -29.32
C GLY A 296 0.02 -5.39 -28.55
N ARG A 297 0.83 -6.36 -28.98
CA ARG A 297 1.08 -7.64 -28.31
C ARG A 297 2.57 -7.94 -28.26
N PHE A 298 2.97 -8.79 -27.30
CA PHE A 298 4.32 -9.30 -27.20
C PHE A 298 4.71 -10.10 -28.46
N GLU A 299 5.84 -9.77 -29.06
CA GLU A 299 6.41 -10.46 -30.21
C GLU A 299 7.85 -10.89 -29.90
N SER A 300 8.25 -12.08 -30.35
CA SER A 300 9.62 -12.57 -30.13
C SER A 300 10.11 -13.49 -31.23
N THR A 301 11.28 -13.17 -31.80
CA THR A 301 12.02 -13.99 -32.76
C THR A 301 13.33 -14.43 -32.11
N SER A 302 13.50 -15.73 -31.82
CA SER A 302 14.61 -16.18 -30.98
C SER A 302 15.27 -17.48 -31.46
N PHE A 303 16.57 -17.59 -31.19
CA PHE A 303 17.43 -18.69 -31.62
C PHE A 303 18.35 -19.15 -30.49
N VAL A 304 18.44 -20.47 -30.30
CA VAL A 304 19.33 -21.11 -29.32
C VAL A 304 20.23 -22.10 -30.07
N ASN A 305 21.55 -21.87 -30.06
CA ASN A 305 22.52 -22.72 -30.78
C ASN A 305 22.10 -22.96 -32.26
N SER A 306 21.75 -21.87 -32.99
CA SER A 306 21.19 -21.89 -34.36
C SER A 306 19.80 -22.57 -34.56
N VAL A 307 19.20 -23.13 -33.51
CA VAL A 307 17.84 -23.68 -33.54
C VAL A 307 16.80 -22.58 -33.36
N ALA A 308 15.80 -22.51 -34.23
CA ALA A 308 14.73 -21.51 -34.16
C ALA A 308 13.69 -21.83 -33.09
N THR A 309 13.76 -21.16 -31.94
CA THR A 309 12.78 -21.28 -30.85
C THR A 309 11.57 -20.39 -31.13
N MET A 310 10.74 -20.79 -32.10
CA MET A 310 9.57 -20.03 -32.58
C MET A 310 8.50 -19.74 -31.51
N ARG A 311 8.49 -20.48 -30.40
CA ARG A 311 7.61 -20.25 -29.23
C ARG A 311 8.34 -19.63 -28.03
N GLY A 312 9.58 -19.18 -28.22
CA GLY A 312 10.42 -18.64 -27.16
C GLY A 312 10.78 -19.68 -26.11
N GLY A 313 10.63 -19.35 -24.83
CA GLY A 313 10.98 -20.22 -23.72
C GLY A 313 11.73 -19.48 -22.61
N SER A 314 12.39 -20.25 -21.76
CA SER A 314 13.06 -19.74 -20.55
C SER A 314 14.13 -18.67 -20.80
N HIS A 315 14.79 -18.68 -21.97
CA HIS A 315 15.77 -17.66 -22.39
C HIS A 315 15.12 -16.31 -22.68
N VAL A 316 14.00 -16.32 -23.41
CA VAL A 316 13.22 -15.10 -23.71
C VAL A 316 12.60 -14.54 -22.45
N ASP A 317 11.98 -15.37 -21.61
CA ASP A 317 11.36 -14.89 -20.36
C ASP A 317 12.40 -14.40 -19.34
N ALA A 318 13.64 -14.93 -19.34
CA ALA A 318 14.71 -14.44 -18.48
C ALA A 318 15.14 -12.99 -18.79
N VAL A 319 15.27 -12.62 -20.08
CA VAL A 319 15.58 -11.22 -20.45
C VAL A 319 14.35 -10.32 -20.31
N VAL A 320 13.16 -10.78 -20.70
CA VAL A 320 11.91 -10.00 -20.58
C VAL A 320 11.54 -9.72 -19.13
N ALA A 321 11.83 -10.63 -18.19
CA ALA A 321 11.59 -10.40 -16.75
C ALA A 321 12.45 -9.26 -16.19
N GLN A 322 13.72 -9.17 -16.59
CA GLN A 322 14.63 -8.08 -16.19
C GLN A 322 14.18 -6.73 -16.75
N ILE A 323 13.87 -6.69 -18.05
CA ILE A 323 13.38 -5.49 -18.74
C ILE A 323 12.08 -4.99 -18.09
N ARG A 324 11.12 -5.90 -17.85
CA ARG A 324 9.86 -5.60 -17.16
C ARG A 324 10.11 -5.03 -15.76
N HIS A 325 11.00 -5.63 -14.97
CA HIS A 325 11.27 -5.18 -13.60
C HIS A 325 11.83 -3.76 -13.57
N TYR A 326 12.81 -3.45 -14.43
CA TYR A 326 13.37 -2.11 -14.56
C TYR A 326 12.33 -1.09 -15.07
N LEU A 327 11.66 -1.39 -16.18
CA LEU A 327 10.67 -0.48 -16.77
C LEU A 327 9.45 -0.27 -15.87
N SER A 328 9.04 -1.25 -15.04
CA SER A 328 8.00 -1.05 -14.01
C SER A 328 8.37 0.09 -13.06
N GLY A 329 9.60 0.13 -12.54
CA GLY A 329 10.04 1.20 -11.64
C GLY A 329 10.05 2.59 -12.29
N VAL A 330 10.38 2.66 -13.59
CA VAL A 330 10.34 3.91 -14.36
C VAL A 330 8.90 4.34 -14.64
N VAL A 331 8.08 3.46 -15.21
CA VAL A 331 6.70 3.75 -15.61
C VAL A 331 5.82 4.05 -14.39
N GLU A 332 5.97 3.34 -13.27
CA GLU A 332 5.23 3.68 -12.04
C GLU A 332 5.60 5.05 -11.48
N LYS A 333 6.86 5.49 -11.62
CA LYS A 333 7.27 6.82 -11.15
C LYS A 333 6.60 7.93 -11.96
N GLU A 334 6.48 7.74 -13.27
CA GLU A 334 5.80 8.71 -14.15
C GLU A 334 4.27 8.63 -14.03
N LEU A 335 3.68 7.44 -14.03
CA LEU A 335 2.22 7.27 -13.91
C LEU A 335 1.64 7.68 -12.55
N ARG A 336 2.45 7.70 -11.48
CA ARG A 336 2.05 8.31 -10.19
C ARG A 336 1.76 9.80 -10.31
N ARG A 337 2.39 10.52 -11.24
CA ARG A 337 2.10 11.94 -11.53
C ARG A 337 0.77 12.15 -12.27
N SER A 338 0.20 11.09 -12.86
CA SER A 338 -1.02 11.13 -13.70
C SER A 338 -2.14 10.19 -13.25
N GLY A 339 -2.06 9.66 -12.02
CA GLY A 339 -3.09 8.80 -11.38
C GLY A 339 -3.42 7.50 -12.14
N SER A 340 -2.63 7.12 -13.14
CA SER A 340 -3.03 6.13 -14.15
C SER A 340 -2.45 4.74 -13.87
N SER A 341 -3.19 3.68 -14.22
CA SER A 341 -2.76 2.30 -13.91
C SER A 341 -1.82 1.72 -14.97
N THR A 342 -0.71 1.15 -14.51
CA THR A 342 0.36 0.59 -15.35
C THR A 342 -0.15 -0.50 -16.30
N PRO A 343 -0.01 -0.34 -17.64
CA PRO A 343 -0.28 -1.39 -18.61
C PRO A 343 0.66 -2.60 -18.44
N ARG A 344 0.29 -3.75 -19.02
CA ARG A 344 1.16 -4.94 -19.01
C ARG A 344 2.37 -4.71 -19.92
N ILE A 345 3.51 -4.31 -19.34
CA ILE A 345 4.73 -3.92 -20.09
C ILE A 345 5.18 -4.97 -21.12
N LYS A 346 5.02 -6.28 -20.86
CA LYS A 346 5.36 -7.34 -21.84
C LYS A 346 4.60 -7.17 -23.16
N ASP A 347 3.36 -6.66 -23.15
CA ASP A 347 2.53 -6.48 -24.34
C ASP A 347 3.03 -5.35 -25.27
N PHE A 348 4.06 -4.59 -24.87
CA PHE A 348 4.66 -3.48 -25.63
C PHE A 348 6.03 -3.82 -26.24
N LEU A 349 6.58 -5.02 -25.98
CA LEU A 349 7.92 -5.41 -26.39
C LEU A 349 7.90 -6.28 -27.67
N HIS A 350 8.74 -5.93 -28.63
CA HIS A 350 9.21 -6.83 -29.69
C HIS A 350 10.67 -7.20 -29.38
N VAL A 351 10.97 -8.51 -29.30
CA VAL A 351 12.28 -9.03 -28.86
C VAL A 351 12.93 -9.91 -29.93
N PHE A 352 14.12 -9.54 -30.38
CA PHE A 352 15.01 -10.42 -31.14
C PHE A 352 16.13 -10.94 -30.23
N LEU A 353 16.37 -12.25 -30.21
CA LEU A 353 17.36 -12.88 -29.33
C LEU A 353 18.12 -14.02 -30.02
N ILE A 354 19.41 -13.84 -30.25
CA ILE A 354 20.33 -14.91 -30.65
C ILE A 354 21.18 -15.25 -29.43
N CYS A 355 21.10 -16.49 -28.93
CA CYS A 355 21.91 -16.90 -27.79
C CYS A 355 22.51 -18.31 -27.90
N THR A 356 23.58 -18.52 -27.14
CA THR A 356 24.26 -19.81 -26.96
C THR A 356 24.01 -20.32 -25.55
N VAL A 357 23.54 -21.57 -25.43
CA VAL A 357 23.19 -22.23 -24.16
C VAL A 357 23.88 -23.59 -24.09
N ALA A 358 24.52 -23.89 -22.94
CA ALA A 358 25.11 -25.20 -22.69
C ALA A 358 24.03 -26.27 -22.49
N ASN A 359 24.20 -27.45 -23.11
CA ASN A 359 23.37 -28.64 -22.97
C ASN A 359 21.85 -28.32 -22.97
N PRO A 360 21.32 -27.69 -24.03
CA PRO A 360 19.94 -27.20 -24.08
C PRO A 360 18.92 -28.34 -24.02
N ALA A 361 17.79 -28.06 -23.39
CA ALA A 361 16.62 -28.91 -23.28
C ALA A 361 15.39 -28.15 -23.82
N PHE A 362 14.54 -28.86 -24.55
CA PHE A 362 13.38 -28.31 -25.22
C PHE A 362 12.11 -29.08 -24.81
N GLU A 363 10.94 -28.50 -25.05
CA GLU A 363 9.64 -29.12 -24.75
C GLU A 363 9.41 -30.43 -25.54
N SER A 364 9.91 -30.50 -26.78
CA SER A 364 9.85 -31.69 -27.64
C SER A 364 10.95 -31.67 -28.71
N GLN A 365 11.08 -32.75 -29.49
CA GLN A 365 12.08 -32.89 -30.55
C GLN A 365 11.88 -31.90 -31.73
N THR A 366 10.77 -31.17 -31.82
CA THR A 366 10.64 -30.04 -32.75
C THR A 366 11.58 -28.88 -32.38
N LYS A 367 11.89 -28.74 -31.09
CA LYS A 367 12.74 -27.70 -30.48
C LYS A 367 12.17 -26.26 -30.58
N GLU A 368 10.86 -26.11 -30.81
CA GLU A 368 10.20 -24.78 -30.90
C GLU A 368 10.27 -23.95 -29.59
N MET A 369 10.42 -24.59 -28.42
CA MET A 369 10.41 -23.93 -27.11
C MET A 369 11.51 -24.47 -26.19
N LEU A 370 12.32 -23.58 -25.60
CA LEU A 370 13.38 -23.92 -24.65
C LEU A 370 12.80 -24.13 -23.23
N THR A 371 13.17 -25.24 -22.58
CA THR A 371 12.76 -25.62 -21.23
C THR A 371 13.90 -25.69 -20.22
N THR A 372 15.17 -25.54 -20.65
CA THR A 372 16.34 -25.42 -19.77
C THR A 372 16.08 -24.38 -18.66
N PRO A 373 16.21 -24.73 -17.36
CA PRO A 373 15.95 -23.81 -16.26
C PRO A 373 16.85 -22.56 -16.31
N ALA A 374 16.25 -21.37 -16.16
CA ALA A 374 16.94 -20.10 -16.40
C ALA A 374 18.14 -19.83 -15.46
N ASN A 375 18.17 -20.44 -14.28
CA ASN A 375 19.31 -20.35 -13.36
C ASN A 375 20.62 -20.93 -13.94
N THR A 376 20.54 -21.89 -14.86
CA THR A 376 21.73 -22.50 -15.51
C THR A 376 22.50 -21.50 -16.38
N PHE A 377 21.80 -20.63 -17.10
CA PHE A 377 22.39 -19.62 -17.99
C PHE A 377 22.23 -18.18 -17.49
N ALA A 378 21.65 -17.96 -16.30
CA ALA A 378 21.36 -16.63 -15.75
C ALA A 378 22.56 -15.68 -15.81
N LYS A 379 23.77 -16.17 -15.46
CA LYS A 379 25.02 -15.39 -15.53
C LYS A 379 25.33 -14.80 -16.92
N HIS A 380 24.86 -15.47 -17.99
CA HIS A 380 25.06 -15.06 -19.38
C HIS A 380 23.86 -14.26 -19.93
N ALA A 381 22.70 -14.33 -19.27
CA ALA A 381 21.48 -13.60 -19.62
C ALA A 381 21.26 -12.30 -18.82
N THR A 382 22.13 -11.98 -17.85
CA THR A 382 22.07 -10.75 -17.04
C THR A 382 22.30 -9.51 -17.90
N LEU A 383 21.37 -8.56 -17.88
CA LEU A 383 21.49 -7.27 -18.55
C LEU A 383 22.21 -6.25 -17.66
N SER A 384 23.14 -5.47 -18.23
CA SER A 384 23.77 -4.35 -17.53
C SER A 384 22.80 -3.17 -17.34
N HIS A 385 23.10 -2.28 -16.40
CA HIS A 385 22.31 -1.05 -16.23
C HIS A 385 22.28 -0.21 -17.51
N SER A 386 23.42 -0.08 -18.20
CA SER A 386 23.54 0.60 -19.49
C SER A 386 22.70 -0.02 -20.60
N ALA A 387 22.50 -1.35 -20.61
CA ALA A 387 21.60 -2.00 -21.55
C ALA A 387 20.12 -1.70 -21.24
N LEU A 388 19.74 -1.65 -19.96
CA LEU A 388 18.39 -1.28 -19.53
C LEU A 388 18.09 0.21 -19.81
N GLU A 389 19.08 1.09 -19.65
CA GLU A 389 18.99 2.50 -20.05
C GLU A 389 18.91 2.68 -21.57
N ALA A 390 19.66 1.91 -22.36
CA ALA A 390 19.53 1.92 -23.82
C ALA A 390 18.12 1.51 -24.27
N ILE A 391 17.51 0.50 -23.67
CA ILE A 391 16.11 0.12 -23.94
C ILE A 391 15.16 1.27 -23.57
N ARG A 392 15.41 1.98 -22.46
CA ARG A 392 14.56 3.08 -21.99
C ARG A 392 14.63 4.32 -22.87
N PHE A 393 15.84 4.73 -23.29
CA PHE A 393 16.07 6.03 -23.92
C PHE A 393 16.18 5.97 -25.44
N ASN A 394 16.61 4.84 -26.01
CA ASN A 394 16.80 4.68 -27.46
C ASN A 394 15.58 4.01 -28.13
N THR A 395 14.45 3.86 -27.43
CA THR A 395 13.22 3.26 -27.97
C THR A 395 11.98 4.00 -27.48
N LYS A 396 10.88 3.93 -28.24
CA LYS A 396 9.59 4.53 -27.90
C LYS A 396 8.74 3.68 -26.93
N ILE A 397 9.33 2.65 -26.30
CA ILE A 397 8.60 1.68 -25.46
C ILE A 397 7.92 2.38 -24.28
N VAL A 398 8.62 3.28 -23.57
CA VAL A 398 8.06 4.00 -22.41
C VAL A 398 6.94 4.93 -22.85
N ASP A 399 7.16 5.74 -23.88
CA ASP A 399 6.18 6.70 -24.39
C ASP A 399 4.89 6.02 -24.88
N ASN A 400 5.02 4.87 -25.55
CA ASN A 400 3.89 4.05 -25.96
C ASN A 400 3.10 3.50 -24.76
N ILE A 401 3.78 3.08 -23.69
CA ILE A 401 3.13 2.62 -22.45
C ILE A 401 2.39 3.78 -21.75
N LEU A 402 3.00 4.96 -21.64
CA LEU A 402 2.39 6.15 -21.04
C LEU A 402 1.16 6.60 -21.85
N THR A 403 1.29 6.69 -23.18
CA THR A 403 0.21 7.06 -24.10
C THR A 403 -0.97 6.08 -24.02
N ALA A 404 -0.69 4.77 -23.91
CA ALA A 404 -1.72 3.75 -23.73
C ALA A 404 -2.40 3.83 -22.35
N ALA A 405 -1.66 4.15 -21.29
CA ALA A 405 -2.21 4.37 -19.95
C ALA A 405 -3.15 5.57 -19.93
N GLU A 406 -2.73 6.72 -20.47
CA GLU A 406 -3.57 7.92 -20.62
C GLU A 406 -4.84 7.64 -21.42
N LYS A 407 -4.70 6.99 -22.59
CA LYS A 407 -5.84 6.66 -23.46
C LYS A 407 -6.85 5.81 -22.70
N ARG A 408 -6.39 4.77 -21.97
CA ARG A 408 -7.24 3.91 -21.15
C ARG A 408 -7.92 4.67 -20.01
N SER A 409 -7.20 5.53 -19.29
CA SER A 409 -7.77 6.39 -18.24
C SER A 409 -8.86 7.31 -18.82
N ARG A 410 -8.60 7.93 -19.97
CA ARG A 410 -9.54 8.81 -20.70
C ARG A 410 -10.78 8.04 -21.18
N GLU A 411 -10.62 6.81 -21.66
CA GLU A 411 -11.72 5.91 -22.05
C GLU A 411 -12.58 5.44 -20.87
N ILE A 412 -11.99 5.20 -19.70
CA ILE A 412 -12.72 4.91 -18.46
C ILE A 412 -13.56 6.12 -18.04
N LEU A 413 -12.93 7.30 -17.95
CA LEU A 413 -13.61 8.52 -17.52
C LEU A 413 -14.72 8.97 -18.48
N LYS A 414 -14.57 8.76 -19.79
CA LYS A 414 -15.60 9.06 -20.79
C LYS A 414 -16.90 8.25 -20.62
N LYS A 415 -16.88 7.11 -19.91
CA LYS A 415 -18.10 6.32 -19.61
C LYS A 415 -19.04 7.02 -18.64
N THR A 416 -18.55 8.02 -17.88
CA THR A 416 -19.35 8.77 -16.90
C THR A 416 -19.74 10.17 -17.39
N ASP A 417 -19.50 10.50 -18.65
CA ASP A 417 -19.72 11.84 -19.21
C ASP A 417 -21.20 12.24 -19.30
N GLY A 418 -21.47 13.50 -18.96
CA GLY A 418 -22.77 14.15 -19.13
C GLY A 418 -23.00 14.64 -20.56
N ARG A 419 -24.23 15.10 -20.79
CA ARG A 419 -24.66 15.77 -22.03
C ARG A 419 -25.67 16.87 -21.70
N LYS A 420 -25.83 17.85 -22.58
CA LYS A 420 -26.89 18.86 -22.48
C LYS A 420 -28.26 18.26 -22.83
N LEU A 421 -28.84 17.56 -21.86
CA LEU A 421 -30.21 17.02 -21.93
C LEU A 421 -31.18 17.98 -21.24
N LYS A 422 -32.45 18.01 -21.65
CA LYS A 422 -33.47 18.84 -20.97
C LYS A 422 -33.81 18.31 -19.58
N GLN A 423 -33.75 17.00 -19.36
CA GLN A 423 -33.96 16.35 -18.06
C GLN A 423 -32.84 15.33 -17.80
N VAL A 424 -32.53 15.10 -16.52
CA VAL A 424 -31.62 14.06 -16.04
C VAL A 424 -32.21 13.36 -14.81
N LEU A 425 -31.97 12.07 -14.64
CA LEU A 425 -32.52 11.27 -13.54
C LEU A 425 -31.49 11.09 -12.42
N VAL A 426 -31.27 12.15 -11.65
CA VAL A 426 -30.31 12.17 -10.53
C VAL A 426 -31.06 12.25 -9.19
N PRO A 427 -30.87 11.31 -8.26
CA PRO A 427 -31.53 11.34 -6.95
C PRO A 427 -31.20 12.62 -6.16
N LYS A 428 -32.19 13.17 -5.45
CA LYS A 428 -32.12 14.43 -4.66
C LYS A 428 -31.88 15.73 -5.45
N LEU A 429 -31.71 15.70 -6.78
CA LEU A 429 -31.66 16.93 -7.59
C LEU A 429 -33.02 17.64 -7.61
N GLU A 430 -33.04 18.93 -7.24
CA GLU A 430 -34.09 19.86 -7.66
C GLU A 430 -33.60 20.51 -8.95
N ASP A 431 -34.11 20.07 -10.09
CA ASP A 431 -33.63 20.55 -11.40
C ASP A 431 -34.38 21.83 -11.80
N ALA A 432 -33.67 22.85 -12.31
CA ALA A 432 -34.30 24.09 -12.75
C ALA A 432 -35.11 23.85 -14.04
N ASN A 433 -36.30 24.45 -14.17
CA ASN A 433 -37.22 24.16 -15.28
C ASN A 433 -36.61 24.47 -16.67
N TRP A 434 -35.63 25.37 -16.75
CA TRP A 434 -34.92 25.74 -17.99
C TRP A 434 -33.56 25.04 -18.18
N ALA A 435 -33.11 24.21 -17.22
CA ALA A 435 -31.79 23.56 -17.27
C ALA A 435 -31.62 22.65 -18.48
N GLY A 436 -30.51 22.82 -19.22
CA GLY A 436 -30.27 22.16 -20.50
C GLY A 436 -31.14 22.63 -21.67
N GLY A 437 -32.07 23.57 -21.45
CA GLY A 437 -32.88 24.20 -22.50
C GLY A 437 -32.18 25.34 -23.24
N ARG A 438 -32.98 26.17 -23.93
CA ARG A 438 -32.50 27.40 -24.59
C ARG A 438 -31.94 28.41 -23.59
N ASN A 439 -32.63 28.60 -22.45
CA ASN A 439 -32.23 29.57 -21.42
C ASN A 439 -31.19 29.01 -20.42
N ALA A 440 -30.58 27.84 -20.69
CA ALA A 440 -29.65 27.16 -19.77
C ALA A 440 -28.49 28.05 -19.25
N ALA A 441 -28.01 28.99 -20.07
CA ALA A 441 -26.98 29.96 -19.69
C ALA A 441 -27.42 30.93 -18.57
N GLN A 442 -28.72 31.10 -18.35
CA GLN A 442 -29.29 31.87 -17.23
C GLN A 442 -29.53 31.02 -15.97
N CYS A 443 -29.33 29.69 -16.05
CA CYS A 443 -29.58 28.80 -14.94
C CYS A 443 -28.38 28.69 -14.00
N CYS A 444 -28.63 28.71 -12.69
CA CYS A 444 -27.64 28.54 -11.64
C CYS A 444 -27.91 27.25 -10.84
N LEU A 445 -26.92 26.37 -10.73
CA LEU A 445 -26.96 25.19 -9.86
C LEU A 445 -26.38 25.56 -8.48
N ILE A 446 -27.18 25.44 -7.44
CA ILE A 446 -26.73 25.59 -6.05
C ILE A 446 -26.23 24.23 -5.56
N LEU A 447 -24.93 24.10 -5.31
CA LEU A 447 -24.31 22.94 -4.69
C LEU A 447 -24.28 23.13 -3.18
N THR A 448 -25.00 22.29 -2.46
CA THR A 448 -25.28 22.45 -1.02
C THR A 448 -24.54 21.42 -0.17
N GLU A 449 -24.10 21.81 1.02
CA GLU A 449 -23.52 20.89 2.00
C GLU A 449 -24.62 20.05 2.69
N GLY A 450 -24.79 18.82 2.20
CA GLY A 450 -25.78 17.88 2.71
C GLY A 450 -27.24 18.34 2.55
N ASP A 451 -28.15 17.60 3.18
CA ASP A 451 -29.59 17.85 3.07
C ASP A 451 -30.06 19.09 3.87
N SER A 452 -29.32 19.49 4.90
CA SER A 452 -29.62 20.66 5.74
C SER A 452 -29.51 21.97 4.95
N ALA A 453 -28.37 22.17 4.26
CA ALA A 453 -28.21 23.31 3.36
C ALA A 453 -29.16 23.25 2.16
N LYS A 454 -29.47 22.04 1.64
CA LYS A 454 -30.52 21.86 0.62
C LYS A 454 -31.87 22.40 1.10
N ALA A 455 -32.31 22.09 2.32
CA ALA A 455 -33.62 22.54 2.83
C ALA A 455 -33.73 24.07 2.86
N LEU A 456 -32.64 24.76 3.21
CA LEU A 456 -32.58 26.22 3.17
C LEU A 456 -32.60 26.76 1.73
N ALA A 457 -31.80 26.18 0.82
CA ALA A 457 -31.79 26.57 -0.59
C ALA A 457 -33.15 26.35 -1.28
N VAL A 458 -33.84 25.23 -0.98
CA VAL A 458 -35.20 24.95 -1.48
C VAL A 458 -36.23 25.92 -0.93
N SER A 459 -36.08 26.38 0.31
CA SER A 459 -36.89 27.49 0.85
C SER A 459 -36.63 28.78 0.06
N GLY A 460 -35.38 29.04 -0.35
CA GLY A 460 -34.98 30.12 -1.25
C GLY A 460 -35.59 30.09 -2.65
N LEU A 461 -35.79 28.90 -3.22
CA LEU A 461 -36.45 28.73 -4.53
C LEU A 461 -37.88 29.31 -4.56
N SER A 462 -38.54 29.46 -3.40
CA SER A 462 -39.85 30.12 -3.32
C SER A 462 -39.81 31.64 -3.55
N VAL A 463 -38.62 32.24 -3.51
CA VAL A 463 -38.37 33.67 -3.80
C VAL A 463 -37.73 33.83 -5.19
N LEU A 464 -36.74 33.00 -5.52
CA LEU A 464 -35.97 33.12 -6.77
C LEU A 464 -36.68 32.56 -8.01
N GLY A 465 -37.62 31.62 -7.81
CA GLY A 465 -38.30 30.86 -8.85
C GLY A 465 -37.51 29.63 -9.32
N ARG A 466 -38.23 28.51 -9.55
CA ARG A 466 -37.68 27.23 -10.03
C ARG A 466 -37.19 27.24 -11.49
N ASP A 467 -37.47 28.30 -12.24
CA ASP A 467 -37.07 28.39 -13.65
C ASP A 467 -35.56 28.47 -13.86
N ARG A 468 -34.88 29.28 -13.04
CA ARG A 468 -33.45 29.58 -13.16
C ARG A 468 -32.59 28.88 -12.12
N PHE A 469 -33.15 28.42 -10.99
CA PHE A 469 -32.36 27.90 -9.88
C PHE A 469 -32.67 26.42 -9.60
N GLY A 470 -31.62 25.60 -9.63
CA GLY A 470 -31.63 24.20 -9.24
C GLY A 470 -30.77 23.98 -8.00
N VAL A 471 -30.98 22.88 -7.27
CA VAL A 471 -30.28 22.56 -6.02
C VAL A 471 -29.87 21.10 -5.97
N TYR A 472 -28.61 20.83 -5.63
CA TYR A 472 -28.10 19.47 -5.41
C TYR A 472 -27.27 19.37 -4.11
N PRO A 473 -27.50 18.36 -3.23
CA PRO A 473 -26.75 18.18 -2.00
C PRO A 473 -25.54 17.25 -2.22
N LEU A 474 -24.33 17.75 -1.90
CA LEU A 474 -23.12 16.95 -1.85
C LEU A 474 -23.14 16.02 -0.64
N ARG A 475 -22.74 14.75 -0.81
CA ARG A 475 -22.65 13.76 0.28
C ARG A 475 -21.35 13.91 1.08
N GLY A 476 -21.21 15.03 1.78
CA GLY A 476 -20.02 15.36 2.56
C GLY A 476 -18.83 15.75 1.68
N LYS A 477 -17.61 15.46 2.17
CA LYS A 477 -16.36 15.83 1.49
C LYS A 477 -16.21 15.10 0.15
N LEU A 478 -16.05 15.87 -0.93
CA LEU A 478 -15.82 15.35 -2.27
C LEU A 478 -14.46 14.64 -2.37
N LEU A 479 -14.33 13.65 -3.25
CA LEU A 479 -13.07 12.96 -3.51
C LEU A 479 -12.03 13.94 -4.10
N ASN A 480 -10.79 13.96 -3.57
CA ASN A 480 -9.69 14.64 -4.25
C ASN A 480 -9.39 13.90 -5.57
N VAL A 481 -9.65 14.56 -6.70
CA VAL A 481 -9.56 13.92 -8.03
C VAL A 481 -8.15 13.85 -8.61
N ARG A 482 -7.15 14.48 -7.97
CA ARG A 482 -5.74 14.49 -8.42
C ARG A 482 -5.00 13.22 -8.01
N ASP A 483 -5.21 12.80 -6.77
CA ASP A 483 -4.56 11.62 -6.19
C ASP A 483 -5.36 10.33 -6.43
N ALA A 484 -6.51 10.42 -7.10
CA ALA A 484 -7.42 9.31 -7.35
C ALA A 484 -7.23 8.72 -8.76
N SER A 485 -7.32 7.39 -8.88
CA SER A 485 -7.25 6.73 -10.18
C SER A 485 -8.52 6.90 -11.01
N ALA A 486 -8.38 6.77 -12.33
CA ALA A 486 -9.49 6.86 -13.27
C ALA A 486 -10.67 5.91 -12.96
N SER A 487 -10.42 4.75 -12.32
CA SER A 487 -11.50 3.88 -11.81
C SER A 487 -12.19 4.52 -10.62
N GLN A 488 -11.45 4.88 -9.55
CA GLN A 488 -12.02 5.50 -8.34
C GLN A 488 -12.85 6.76 -8.64
N ILE A 489 -12.46 7.53 -9.67
CA ILE A 489 -13.21 8.69 -10.16
C ILE A 489 -14.50 8.28 -10.90
N ALA A 490 -14.46 7.25 -11.74
CA ALA A 490 -15.62 6.74 -12.47
C ALA A 490 -16.61 5.96 -11.57
N ASP A 491 -16.10 5.26 -10.57
CA ASP A 491 -16.87 4.50 -9.58
C ASP A 491 -17.52 5.43 -8.51
N ASN A 492 -17.06 6.68 -8.40
CA ASN A 492 -17.62 7.68 -7.49
C ASN A 492 -18.94 8.25 -8.04
N LYS A 493 -20.05 7.91 -7.35
CA LYS A 493 -21.39 8.34 -7.75
C LYS A 493 -21.62 9.85 -7.70
N GLU A 494 -20.99 10.58 -6.79
CA GLU A 494 -21.15 12.05 -6.72
C GLU A 494 -20.47 12.74 -7.91
N LEU A 495 -19.28 12.29 -8.32
CA LEU A 495 -18.61 12.80 -9.52
C LEU A 495 -19.39 12.46 -10.80
N LEU A 496 -19.95 11.25 -10.89
CA LEU A 496 -20.89 10.85 -11.95
C LEU A 496 -22.14 11.76 -11.99
N TYR A 497 -22.77 12.02 -10.84
CA TYR A 497 -23.95 12.88 -10.77
C TYR A 497 -23.61 14.33 -11.12
N LEU A 498 -22.52 14.92 -10.62
CA LEU A 498 -22.10 16.28 -10.99
C LEU A 498 -21.85 16.42 -12.49
N LYS A 499 -21.20 15.44 -13.12
CA LYS A 499 -21.07 15.39 -14.59
C LYS A 499 -22.43 15.39 -15.29
N GLN A 500 -23.37 14.57 -14.83
CA GLN A 500 -24.72 14.47 -15.42
C GLN A 500 -25.56 15.74 -15.23
N ILE A 501 -25.58 16.32 -14.03
CA ILE A 501 -26.37 17.53 -13.71
C ILE A 501 -25.93 18.72 -14.57
N LEU A 502 -24.61 18.90 -14.74
CA LEU A 502 -24.03 20.04 -15.46
C LEU A 502 -23.83 19.78 -16.97
N GLY A 503 -23.77 18.52 -17.40
CA GLY A 503 -23.55 18.13 -18.81
C GLY A 503 -22.07 17.99 -19.21
N LEU A 504 -21.17 17.77 -18.25
CA LEU A 504 -19.72 17.86 -18.42
C LEU A 504 -19.08 16.63 -19.08
N GLN A 505 -18.09 16.86 -19.94
CA GLN A 505 -17.45 15.84 -20.81
C GLN A 505 -15.93 15.78 -20.61
N THR A 506 -15.35 14.57 -20.55
CA THR A 506 -13.94 14.34 -20.20
C THR A 506 -13.01 14.74 -21.34
N GLY A 507 -12.08 15.65 -21.03
CA GLY A 507 -11.08 16.14 -21.99
C GLY A 507 -11.63 17.18 -22.97
N LYS A 508 -12.78 17.78 -22.66
CA LYS A 508 -13.34 18.90 -23.42
C LYS A 508 -12.93 20.23 -22.80
N LYS A 509 -12.46 21.16 -23.64
CA LYS A 509 -12.26 22.56 -23.26
C LYS A 509 -13.56 23.33 -23.46
N TYR A 510 -13.90 24.18 -22.51
CA TYR A 510 -15.13 24.98 -22.53
C TYR A 510 -14.76 26.46 -22.62
N THR A 511 -15.03 27.07 -23.77
CA THR A 511 -14.87 28.51 -24.02
C THR A 511 -15.99 29.34 -23.40
N ASP A 512 -17.15 28.72 -23.22
CA ASP A 512 -18.41 29.32 -22.79
C ASP A 512 -19.32 28.22 -22.21
N VAL A 513 -20.51 28.62 -21.77
CA VAL A 513 -21.48 27.75 -21.09
C VAL A 513 -22.62 27.25 -21.98
N SER A 514 -22.57 27.48 -23.30
CA SER A 514 -23.67 27.15 -24.21
C SER A 514 -23.98 25.65 -24.27
N GLU A 515 -22.97 24.81 -24.09
CA GLU A 515 -23.06 23.35 -24.05
C GLU A 515 -23.39 22.76 -22.66
N LEU A 516 -23.46 23.59 -21.62
CA LEU A 516 -23.79 23.14 -20.26
C LEU A 516 -25.31 23.14 -20.02
N ARG A 517 -25.73 22.39 -18.99
CA ARG A 517 -27.11 22.46 -18.48
C ARG A 517 -27.38 23.69 -17.63
N TYR A 518 -26.34 24.22 -17.00
CA TYR A 518 -26.37 25.40 -16.13
C TYR A 518 -25.24 26.35 -16.53
N GLY A 519 -25.54 27.64 -16.65
CA GLY A 519 -24.55 28.68 -16.94
C GLY A 519 -23.77 29.14 -15.72
N GLN A 520 -24.23 28.82 -14.51
CA GLN A 520 -23.61 29.23 -13.25
C GLN A 520 -23.67 28.11 -12.21
N VAL A 521 -22.70 28.09 -11.31
CA VAL A 521 -22.62 27.23 -10.13
C VAL A 521 -22.43 28.11 -8.89
N MET A 522 -23.19 27.83 -7.84
CA MET A 522 -23.16 28.54 -6.56
C MET A 522 -22.83 27.53 -5.46
N LEU A 523 -21.69 27.71 -4.82
CA LEU A 523 -21.25 26.90 -3.68
C LEU A 523 -21.93 27.41 -2.41
N MET A 524 -22.64 26.53 -1.71
CA MET A 524 -23.46 26.84 -0.54
C MET A 524 -23.16 25.82 0.55
N ALA A 525 -21.97 25.98 1.13
CA ALA A 525 -21.47 25.21 2.26
C ALA A 525 -21.74 25.96 3.58
N ASP A 526 -21.62 25.28 4.71
CA ASP A 526 -21.67 25.95 6.00
C ASP A 526 -20.43 26.86 6.16
N GLN A 527 -20.58 28.00 6.84
CA GLN A 527 -19.54 29.04 6.87
C GLN A 527 -18.49 28.76 7.97
N ASP A 528 -17.98 27.53 7.95
CA ASP A 528 -16.95 27.00 8.86
C ASP A 528 -15.72 26.50 8.08
N HIS A 529 -14.81 25.82 8.78
CA HIS A 529 -13.60 25.26 8.18
C HIS A 529 -13.85 24.05 7.25
N ASP A 530 -14.75 23.12 7.57
CA ASP A 530 -14.98 21.96 6.72
C ASP A 530 -15.79 22.31 5.46
N GLY A 531 -16.72 23.27 5.55
CA GLY A 531 -17.38 23.89 4.41
C GLY A 531 -16.38 24.62 3.49
N SER A 532 -15.40 25.33 4.07
CA SER A 532 -14.28 25.93 3.32
C SER A 532 -13.49 24.88 2.52
N HIS A 533 -13.25 23.70 3.10
CA HIS A 533 -12.60 22.59 2.40
C HIS A 533 -13.48 21.98 1.29
N ILE A 534 -14.79 21.88 1.49
CA ILE A 534 -15.73 21.43 0.44
C ILE A 534 -15.72 22.40 -0.75
N LYS A 535 -15.71 23.72 -0.50
CA LYS A 535 -15.53 24.73 -1.56
C LYS A 535 -14.24 24.46 -2.34
N GLY A 536 -13.13 24.27 -1.63
CA GLY A 536 -11.82 23.98 -2.21
C GLY A 536 -11.78 22.69 -3.04
N LEU A 537 -12.40 21.60 -2.57
CA LEU A 537 -12.48 20.34 -3.30
C LEU A 537 -13.30 20.43 -4.59
N VAL A 538 -14.39 21.23 -4.60
CA VAL A 538 -15.15 21.48 -5.84
C VAL A 538 -14.37 22.35 -6.81
N ILE A 539 -13.68 23.39 -6.33
CA ILE A 539 -12.76 24.21 -7.15
C ILE A 539 -11.68 23.33 -7.78
N ASN A 540 -11.03 22.48 -6.98
CA ASN A 540 -10.03 21.50 -7.40
C ASN A 540 -10.57 20.53 -8.47
N MET A 541 -11.78 19.98 -8.30
CA MET A 541 -12.42 19.11 -9.30
C MET A 541 -12.56 19.81 -10.65
N ILE A 542 -13.06 21.05 -10.65
CA ILE A 542 -13.24 21.82 -11.88
C ILE A 542 -11.89 22.20 -12.48
N HIS A 543 -10.93 22.64 -11.67
CA HIS A 543 -9.57 23.00 -12.11
C HIS A 543 -8.81 21.82 -12.74
N ASN A 544 -8.96 20.61 -12.20
CA ASN A 544 -8.28 19.41 -12.71
C ASN A 544 -8.82 18.90 -14.05
N PHE A 545 -10.14 18.99 -14.29
CA PHE A 545 -10.76 18.44 -15.51
C PHE A 545 -11.17 19.48 -16.55
N TRP A 546 -11.54 20.69 -16.12
CA TRP A 546 -12.17 21.74 -16.91
C TRP A 546 -11.72 23.15 -16.47
N PRO A 547 -10.40 23.44 -16.36
CA PRO A 547 -9.89 24.68 -15.76
C PRO A 547 -10.41 25.94 -16.45
N ASP A 548 -10.69 25.87 -17.75
CA ASP A 548 -11.25 26.97 -18.54
C ASP A 548 -12.60 27.46 -18.00
N LEU A 549 -13.41 26.59 -17.36
CA LEU A 549 -14.68 26.99 -16.72
C LEU A 549 -14.49 27.95 -15.54
N LEU A 550 -13.39 27.83 -14.77
CA LEU A 550 -13.08 28.75 -13.67
C LEU A 550 -12.64 30.14 -14.17
N ARG A 551 -12.28 30.24 -15.45
CA ARG A 551 -11.87 31.49 -16.11
C ARG A 551 -13.06 32.24 -16.73
N ILE A 552 -14.24 31.59 -16.84
CA ILE A 552 -15.48 32.24 -17.30
C ILE A 552 -16.03 33.15 -16.17
N PRO A 553 -16.13 34.47 -16.38
CA PRO A 553 -16.57 35.39 -15.32
C PRO A 553 -17.97 35.07 -14.78
N GLY A 554 -18.08 34.86 -13.48
CA GLY A 554 -19.35 34.56 -12.82
C GLY A 554 -19.89 33.15 -13.03
N PHE A 555 -19.14 32.25 -13.67
CA PHE A 555 -19.49 30.83 -13.73
C PHE A 555 -19.50 30.21 -12.32
N LEU A 556 -18.42 30.40 -11.54
CA LEU A 556 -18.36 29.95 -10.15
C LEU A 556 -18.58 31.11 -9.18
N THR A 557 -19.51 30.91 -8.25
CA THR A 557 -19.85 31.85 -7.19
C THR A 557 -20.06 31.10 -5.86
N GLN A 558 -20.08 31.80 -4.73
CA GLN A 558 -20.48 31.23 -3.43
C GLN A 558 -21.60 32.05 -2.78
N PHE A 559 -22.34 31.40 -1.89
CA PHE A 559 -23.35 31.99 -1.04
C PHE A 559 -22.81 32.07 0.39
N VAL A 560 -22.71 33.28 0.96
CA VAL A 560 -22.22 33.50 2.33
C VAL A 560 -23.35 33.99 3.25
N THR A 561 -23.42 33.45 4.46
CA THR A 561 -24.36 33.88 5.50
C THR A 561 -23.63 34.59 6.65
N PRO A 562 -24.32 35.45 7.41
CA PRO A 562 -23.77 35.98 8.66
C PRO A 562 -23.38 34.85 9.62
N ILE A 563 -22.18 34.92 10.18
CA ILE A 563 -21.70 34.01 11.24
C ILE A 563 -22.22 34.50 12.60
N VAL A 564 -22.39 35.81 12.77
CA VAL A 564 -22.94 36.41 14.00
C VAL A 564 -24.00 37.46 13.64
N ARG A 565 -25.16 37.38 14.29
CA ARG A 565 -26.12 38.50 14.37
C ARG A 565 -26.08 39.10 15.77
N CYS A 566 -25.98 40.42 15.87
CA CYS A 566 -26.03 41.16 17.14
C CYS A 566 -27.31 41.99 17.19
N ARG A 567 -28.08 41.91 18.28
CA ARG A 567 -29.33 42.66 18.45
C ARG A 567 -29.33 43.52 19.73
N LYS A 568 -29.83 44.75 19.61
CA LYS A 568 -30.11 45.69 20.71
C LYS A 568 -31.43 46.41 20.44
N GLY A 569 -32.48 46.01 21.17
CA GLY A 569 -33.85 46.43 20.85
C GLY A 569 -34.22 45.96 19.43
N ASP A 570 -34.70 46.87 18.58
CA ASP A 570 -35.02 46.58 17.18
C ASP A 570 -33.89 46.87 16.19
N ARG A 571 -32.70 47.26 16.69
CA ARG A 571 -31.50 47.34 15.87
C ARG A 571 -30.82 45.98 15.83
N GLU A 572 -30.63 45.45 14.62
CA GLU A 572 -29.81 44.27 14.35
C GLU A 572 -28.59 44.66 13.51
N LYS A 573 -27.47 43.95 13.68
CA LYS A 573 -26.26 44.06 12.86
C LYS A 573 -25.71 42.67 12.56
N HIS A 574 -25.35 42.42 11.30
CA HIS A 574 -24.82 41.14 10.84
C HIS A 574 -23.31 41.21 10.62
N PHE A 575 -22.61 40.10 10.87
CA PHE A 575 -21.17 39.94 10.64
C PHE A 575 -20.88 38.64 9.89
N PHE A 576 -20.08 38.74 8.82
CA PHE A 576 -19.72 37.61 7.94
C PHE A 576 -18.34 37.00 8.28
N THR A 577 -17.60 37.58 9.22
CA THR A 577 -16.36 37.03 9.78
C THR A 577 -16.36 37.18 11.31
N LEU A 578 -15.60 36.32 12.00
CA LEU A 578 -15.39 36.46 13.45
C LEU A 578 -14.51 37.68 13.80
N PRO A 579 -13.38 37.97 13.10
CA PRO A 579 -12.57 39.16 13.39
C PRO A 579 -13.33 40.49 13.31
N ASP A 580 -14.23 40.67 12.32
CA ASP A 580 -15.04 41.89 12.21
C ASP A 580 -16.00 42.05 13.41
N TYR A 581 -16.56 40.93 13.87
CA TYR A 581 -17.43 40.89 15.05
C TYR A 581 -16.63 41.18 16.32
N GLU A 582 -15.47 40.55 16.52
CA GLU A 582 -14.62 40.73 17.71
C GLU A 582 -14.09 42.16 17.82
N ALA A 583 -13.57 42.72 16.72
CA ALA A 583 -13.09 44.10 16.67
C ALA A 583 -14.20 45.14 16.93
N TRP A 584 -15.44 44.81 16.59
CA TRP A 584 -16.61 45.64 16.92
C TRP A 584 -17.11 45.42 18.35
N ARG A 585 -17.17 44.17 18.83
CA ARG A 585 -17.59 43.77 20.18
C ARG A 585 -16.68 44.37 21.25
N ALA A 586 -15.38 44.46 20.99
CA ALA A 586 -14.40 45.14 21.85
C ALA A 586 -14.75 46.63 22.12
N ARG A 587 -15.71 47.21 21.38
CA ARG A 587 -16.23 48.58 21.57
C ARG A 587 -17.73 48.62 21.92
N HIS A 588 -18.40 47.47 21.98
CA HIS A 588 -19.86 47.35 22.15
C HIS A 588 -20.20 46.09 22.98
N THR A 589 -20.28 46.22 24.31
CA THR A 589 -20.53 45.12 25.25
C THR A 589 -22.00 44.91 25.60
N ASP A 590 -22.90 45.76 25.09
CA ASP A 590 -24.30 45.90 25.48
C ASP A 590 -25.31 45.31 24.47
N TRP A 591 -24.82 44.59 23.47
CA TRP A 591 -25.64 43.89 22.45
C TRP A 591 -25.65 42.39 22.72
N LYS A 592 -26.80 41.74 22.49
CA LYS A 592 -26.89 40.28 22.53
C LYS A 592 -26.44 39.71 21.18
N ALA A 593 -25.38 38.90 21.20
CA ALA A 593 -24.92 38.16 20.03
C ALA A 593 -25.63 36.80 19.93
N LYS A 594 -25.88 36.35 18.70
CA LYS A 594 -26.30 34.99 18.36
C LYS A 594 -25.39 34.49 17.24
N TYR A 595 -24.74 33.36 17.45
CA TYR A 595 -23.89 32.70 16.47
C TYR A 595 -24.73 31.78 15.56
N TYR A 596 -24.39 31.76 14.27
CA TYR A 596 -25.04 30.99 13.22
C TYR A 596 -23.97 30.13 12.53
N LYS A 597 -23.81 28.90 13.02
CA LYS A 597 -22.65 28.04 12.67
C LYS A 597 -22.88 27.12 11.47
N GLY A 598 -24.13 26.91 11.08
CA GLY A 598 -24.47 26.15 9.88
C GLY A 598 -25.79 26.63 9.27
N LEU A 599 -25.95 26.46 7.96
CA LEU A 599 -27.10 26.93 7.18
C LEU A 599 -28.41 26.35 7.72
N GLY A 600 -28.40 25.09 8.17
CA GLY A 600 -29.54 24.44 8.81
C GLY A 600 -30.04 25.08 10.12
N THR A 601 -29.32 26.06 10.68
CA THR A 601 -29.76 26.81 11.89
C THR A 601 -30.60 28.05 11.59
N SER A 602 -30.64 28.49 10.32
CA SER A 602 -31.48 29.62 9.90
C SER A 602 -32.90 29.15 9.57
N SER A 603 -33.91 29.90 10.00
CA SER A 603 -35.32 29.62 9.73
C SER A 603 -35.67 29.81 8.25
N ALA A 604 -36.81 29.24 7.84
CA ALA A 604 -37.35 29.45 6.50
C ALA A 604 -37.78 30.92 6.22
N ALA A 605 -37.83 31.79 7.24
CA ALA A 605 -38.03 33.22 7.07
C ALA A 605 -36.70 33.93 6.75
N GLU A 606 -35.66 33.70 7.57
CA GLU A 606 -34.29 34.19 7.33
C GLU A 606 -33.74 33.69 5.98
N ALA A 607 -34.08 32.46 5.58
CA ALA A 607 -33.77 31.94 4.25
C ALA A 607 -34.35 32.82 3.13
N LYS A 608 -35.63 33.18 3.22
CA LYS A 608 -36.30 34.03 2.23
C LYS A 608 -35.73 35.46 2.22
N GLU A 609 -35.38 35.99 3.39
CA GLU A 609 -34.68 37.27 3.57
C GLU A 609 -33.31 37.28 2.87
N TYR A 610 -32.48 36.26 3.06
CA TYR A 610 -31.18 36.16 2.38
C TYR A 610 -31.33 36.05 0.86
N PHE A 611 -32.34 35.31 0.38
CA PHE A 611 -32.55 35.11 -1.05
C PHE A 611 -33.28 36.26 -1.75
N SER A 612 -34.09 37.07 -1.05
CA SER A 612 -34.57 38.35 -1.61
C SER A 612 -33.45 39.38 -1.75
N HIS A 613 -32.45 39.32 -0.86
CA HIS A 613 -31.24 40.16 -0.92
C HIS A 613 -30.01 39.42 -1.48
N LEU A 614 -30.21 38.48 -2.41
CA LEU A 614 -29.14 37.59 -2.93
C LEU A 614 -27.86 38.32 -3.37
N GLY A 615 -27.95 39.57 -3.85
CA GLY A 615 -26.79 40.38 -4.21
C GLY A 615 -25.83 40.71 -3.05
N GLN A 616 -26.28 40.65 -1.80
CA GLN A 616 -25.46 40.82 -0.59
C GLN A 616 -24.80 39.50 -0.15
N HIS A 617 -25.46 38.37 -0.42
CA HIS A 617 -25.00 37.03 -0.04
C HIS A 617 -24.18 36.33 -1.13
N ARG A 618 -24.25 36.78 -2.38
CA ARG A 618 -23.57 36.16 -3.52
C ARG A 618 -22.20 36.80 -3.78
N VAL A 619 -21.15 36.07 -3.47
CA VAL A 619 -19.76 36.45 -3.76
C VAL A 619 -19.27 35.71 -5.00
N SER A 620 -18.66 36.42 -5.97
CA SER A 620 -18.16 35.80 -7.20
C SER A 620 -16.67 35.45 -7.12
N PHE A 621 -16.29 34.24 -7.55
CA PHE A 621 -14.86 33.93 -7.73
C PHE A 621 -14.33 34.59 -9.01
N LYS A 622 -13.07 35.01 -8.98
CA LYS A 622 -12.35 35.61 -10.10
C LYS A 622 -10.91 35.10 -10.17
N TRP A 623 -10.36 35.03 -11.37
CA TRP A 623 -8.92 34.82 -11.55
C TRP A 623 -8.13 36.06 -11.12
N GLY A 624 -6.99 35.85 -10.47
CA GLY A 624 -6.06 36.90 -10.08
C GLY A 624 -5.35 37.54 -11.28
N PRO A 625 -4.82 38.78 -11.14
CA PRO A 625 -4.09 39.46 -12.21
C PRO A 625 -2.69 38.86 -12.44
N ARG A 626 -2.18 38.05 -11.50
CA ARG A 626 -0.96 37.26 -11.62
C ARG A 626 -1.34 35.80 -11.83
N LYS A 627 -0.59 35.06 -12.64
CA LYS A 627 -0.89 33.65 -13.01
C LYS A 627 -0.57 32.63 -11.91
N GLU A 628 -0.76 33.03 -10.65
CA GLU A 628 -0.38 32.28 -9.45
C GLU A 628 -1.49 31.29 -9.02
N ASP A 629 -2.76 31.58 -9.34
CA ASP A 629 -3.93 30.75 -8.98
C ASP A 629 -3.82 29.29 -9.45
N ASP A 630 -3.28 29.04 -10.65
CA ASP A 630 -3.07 27.67 -11.17
C ASP A 630 -2.11 26.87 -10.28
N ASP A 631 -1.05 27.50 -9.75
CA ASP A 631 -0.07 26.86 -8.85
C ASP A 631 -0.61 26.73 -7.42
N LEU A 632 -1.36 27.72 -6.94
CA LEU A 632 -1.94 27.74 -5.58
C LEU A 632 -3.03 26.66 -5.39
N ILE A 633 -3.81 26.34 -6.42
CA ILE A 633 -4.75 25.19 -6.35
C ILE A 633 -3.96 23.87 -6.38
N ASP A 634 -2.92 23.77 -7.20
CA ASP A 634 -2.04 22.59 -7.25
C ASP A 634 -1.30 22.36 -5.92
N LEU A 635 -0.84 23.43 -5.25
CA LEU A 635 -0.23 23.45 -3.91
C LEU A 635 -1.12 22.79 -2.87
N CYS A 636 -2.41 23.16 -2.82
CA CYS A 636 -3.33 22.63 -1.83
C CYS A 636 -3.70 21.16 -2.08
N PHE A 637 -3.79 20.71 -3.33
CA PHE A 637 -4.48 19.46 -3.69
C PHE A 637 -3.66 18.37 -4.40
N LYS A 638 -2.36 18.56 -4.69
CA LYS A 638 -1.49 17.45 -5.12
C LYS A 638 -0.82 16.77 -3.93
N ALA A 639 -0.84 15.44 -3.84
CA ALA A 639 -0.17 14.73 -2.74
C ALA A 639 1.32 15.09 -2.57
N ASP A 640 2.08 15.23 -3.67
CA ASP A 640 3.54 15.39 -3.67
C ASP A 640 4.05 16.76 -3.19
N ARG A 641 3.23 17.82 -3.22
CA ARG A 641 3.57 19.15 -2.68
C ARG A 641 3.44 19.24 -1.15
N SER A 642 3.86 18.20 -0.42
CA SER A 642 3.68 18.10 1.03
C SER A 642 4.51 19.11 1.81
N ASP A 643 5.73 19.40 1.35
CA ASP A 643 6.66 20.30 2.05
C ASP A 643 6.35 21.78 1.76
N ASP A 644 6.03 22.11 0.51
CA ASP A 644 5.51 23.42 0.10
C ASP A 644 4.31 23.85 0.96
N ARG A 645 3.40 22.91 1.30
CA ARG A 645 2.26 23.19 2.19
C ARG A 645 2.68 23.52 3.62
N LYS A 646 3.83 23.06 4.10
CA LYS A 646 4.36 23.41 5.44
C LYS A 646 4.89 24.84 5.43
N GLU A 647 5.63 25.22 4.40
CA GLU A 647 6.12 26.59 4.21
C GLU A 647 4.98 27.59 4.03
N TRP A 648 3.94 27.21 3.29
CA TRP A 648 2.69 27.97 3.16
C TRP A 648 1.97 28.16 4.50
N LEU A 649 1.79 27.08 5.27
CA LEU A 649 1.17 27.15 6.61
C LEU A 649 1.99 28.00 7.61
N ALA A 650 3.31 28.03 7.49
CA ALA A 650 4.18 28.86 8.32
C ALA A 650 4.05 30.38 8.06
N GLN A 651 3.40 30.79 6.96
CA GLN A 651 3.17 32.20 6.61
C GLN A 651 1.87 32.78 7.19
N ILE A 652 1.05 31.97 7.87
CA ILE A 652 -0.21 32.40 8.48
C ILE A 652 0.02 33.49 9.54
N LYS A 653 -0.89 34.46 9.62
CA LYS A 653 -0.83 35.56 10.60
C LYS A 653 -2.13 35.62 11.40
N PRO A 654 -2.08 35.98 12.70
CA PRO A 654 -3.28 36.28 13.46
C PRO A 654 -4.14 37.34 12.76
N GLY A 655 -5.45 37.11 12.68
CA GLY A 655 -6.39 37.98 11.97
C GLY A 655 -6.51 37.76 10.46
N THR A 656 -5.81 36.77 9.86
CA THR A 656 -6.05 36.37 8.46
C THR A 656 -7.53 36.00 8.24
N SER A 657 -8.19 36.70 7.32
CA SER A 657 -9.61 36.52 6.98
C SER A 657 -9.94 37.10 5.60
N ILE A 658 -11.11 36.75 5.05
CA ILE A 658 -11.65 37.30 3.79
C ILE A 658 -12.66 38.40 4.04
N ASP A 659 -12.44 39.54 3.39
CA ASP A 659 -13.40 40.64 3.30
C ASP A 659 -14.41 40.36 2.17
N TYR A 660 -15.58 39.83 2.54
CA TYR A 660 -16.68 39.55 1.61
C TYR A 660 -17.42 40.81 1.13
N SER A 661 -17.23 41.98 1.74
CA SER A 661 -17.99 43.20 1.40
C SER A 661 -17.79 43.67 -0.05
N LYS A 662 -16.70 43.24 -0.68
CA LYS A 662 -16.34 43.52 -2.08
C LYS A 662 -17.16 42.75 -3.12
N GLY A 663 -17.99 41.77 -2.72
CA GLY A 663 -18.83 40.97 -3.63
C GLY A 663 -18.07 40.04 -4.59
N ALA A 664 -16.73 40.04 -4.57
CA ALA A 664 -15.88 39.15 -5.34
C ALA A 664 -14.57 38.83 -4.60
N VAL A 665 -14.06 37.62 -4.81
CA VAL A 665 -12.87 37.05 -4.15
C VAL A 665 -11.98 36.39 -5.22
N THR A 666 -10.67 36.53 -5.13
CA THR A 666 -9.74 35.82 -6.05
C THR A 666 -9.50 34.39 -5.58
N PHE A 667 -9.10 33.48 -6.47
CA PHE A 667 -8.73 32.12 -6.04
C PHE A 667 -7.51 32.12 -5.10
N SER A 668 -6.53 33.00 -5.34
CA SER A 668 -5.43 33.27 -4.39
C SER A 668 -5.92 33.77 -3.02
N ASP A 669 -6.86 34.70 -2.94
CA ASP A 669 -7.42 35.15 -1.65
C ASP A 669 -8.19 34.00 -0.96
N PHE A 670 -8.95 33.20 -1.71
CA PHE A 670 -9.63 32.01 -1.17
C PHE A 670 -8.65 31.02 -0.55
N VAL A 671 -7.58 30.67 -1.29
CA VAL A 671 -6.52 29.78 -0.78
C VAL A 671 -5.85 30.38 0.45
N ASN A 672 -5.30 31.59 0.33
CA ASN A 672 -4.41 32.18 1.32
C ASN A 672 -5.11 32.86 2.51
N ARG A 673 -6.45 32.85 2.57
CA ARG A 673 -7.22 33.49 3.66
C ARG A 673 -8.43 32.70 4.18
N GLU A 674 -8.94 31.71 3.44
CA GLU A 674 -10.08 30.87 3.87
C GLU A 674 -9.64 29.40 3.96
N LEU A 675 -9.08 28.83 2.90
CA LEU A 675 -8.62 27.43 2.89
C LEU A 675 -7.42 27.20 3.83
N ILE A 676 -6.51 28.16 4.00
CA ILE A 676 -5.40 28.07 4.97
C ILE A 676 -5.90 27.93 6.42
N LEU A 677 -7.04 28.55 6.75
CA LEU A 677 -7.65 28.45 8.09
C LEU A 677 -8.16 27.04 8.35
N PHE A 678 -8.82 26.44 7.35
CA PHE A 678 -9.15 25.01 7.38
C PHE A 678 -7.90 24.15 7.57
N SER A 679 -6.85 24.37 6.78
CA SER A 679 -5.64 23.56 6.82
C SER A 679 -4.91 23.64 8.18
N MET A 680 -5.00 24.78 8.87
CA MET A 680 -4.51 24.89 10.25
C MET A 680 -5.44 24.19 11.26
N ALA A 681 -6.75 24.41 11.19
CA ALA A 681 -7.73 23.71 12.04
C ALA A 681 -7.67 22.18 11.88
N ASP A 682 -7.40 21.70 10.66
CA ASP A 682 -7.23 20.30 10.32
C ASP A 682 -5.96 19.70 10.92
N ASN A 683 -4.87 20.47 11.02
CA ASN A 683 -3.71 20.06 11.80
C ASN A 683 -4.02 20.03 13.31
N ILE A 684 -4.65 21.08 13.85
CA ILE A 684 -5.01 21.22 15.28
C ILE A 684 -5.88 20.05 15.79
N ARG A 685 -6.84 19.57 14.98
CA ARG A 685 -7.67 18.42 15.35
C ARG A 685 -7.01 17.06 15.14
N SER A 686 -5.98 16.97 14.29
CA SER A 686 -5.38 15.70 13.85
C SER A 686 -4.05 15.37 14.52
N ILE A 687 -3.27 16.36 14.95
CA ILE A 687 -1.97 16.22 15.61
C ILE A 687 -2.12 16.60 17.10
N PRO A 688 -1.61 15.80 18.05
CA PRO A 688 -1.75 16.12 19.48
C PRO A 688 -0.75 17.19 19.96
N SER A 689 -0.99 17.72 21.15
CA SER A 689 0.01 18.52 21.88
C SER A 689 1.08 17.65 22.53
N LEU A 690 2.29 18.18 22.63
CA LEU A 690 3.36 17.67 23.49
C LEU A 690 2.92 17.60 24.96
N ALA A 691 2.14 18.58 25.43
CA ALA A 691 1.86 18.77 26.84
C ALA A 691 1.06 17.60 27.44
N ASP A 692 -0.04 17.17 26.81
CA ASP A 692 -0.90 16.08 27.28
C ASP A 692 -0.98 14.87 26.35
N GLY A 693 -0.45 14.94 25.12
CA GLY A 693 -0.64 13.91 24.10
C GLY A 693 -2.04 13.84 23.52
N LEU A 694 -2.91 14.81 23.81
CA LEU A 694 -4.31 14.81 23.42
C LEU A 694 -4.58 15.75 22.23
N LYS A 695 -5.62 15.40 21.50
CA LYS A 695 -6.28 16.23 20.48
C LYS A 695 -7.50 16.93 21.10
N PRO A 696 -7.96 18.08 20.61
CA PRO A 696 -9.04 18.87 21.25
C PRO A 696 -10.31 18.07 21.59
N GLY A 697 -10.77 17.19 20.70
CA GLY A 697 -11.94 16.33 20.97
C GLY A 697 -11.75 15.38 22.17
N GLN A 698 -10.54 14.85 22.38
CA GLN A 698 -10.22 14.03 23.56
C GLN A 698 -10.15 14.89 24.83
N ARG A 699 -9.64 16.13 24.71
CA ARG A 699 -9.54 17.10 25.80
C ARG A 699 -10.92 17.56 26.29
N LYS A 700 -11.84 17.86 25.37
CA LYS A 700 -13.27 18.14 25.64
C LYS A 700 -13.94 16.98 26.40
N ILE A 701 -13.69 15.73 26.01
CA ILE A 701 -14.20 14.55 26.72
C ILE A 701 -13.68 14.48 28.16
N LEU A 702 -12.36 14.56 28.37
CA LEU A 702 -11.79 14.49 29.73
C LEU A 702 -12.28 15.63 30.62
N TYR A 703 -12.32 16.87 30.09
CA TYR A 703 -12.85 18.02 30.82
C TYR A 703 -14.29 17.78 31.31
N ALA A 704 -15.18 17.26 30.45
CA ALA A 704 -16.55 16.95 30.86
C ALA A 704 -16.60 15.82 31.91
N CYS A 705 -15.80 14.75 31.75
CA CYS A 705 -15.68 13.68 32.74
C CYS A 705 -15.17 14.18 34.10
N PHE A 706 -14.23 15.12 34.10
CA PHE A 706 -13.68 15.75 35.31
C PHE A 706 -14.70 16.71 35.95
N LYS A 707 -15.36 17.56 35.17
CA LYS A 707 -16.43 18.49 35.59
C LYS A 707 -17.63 17.76 36.19
N ARG A 708 -17.94 16.56 35.70
CA ARG A 708 -18.99 15.66 36.22
C ARG A 708 -18.53 14.77 37.39
N ASN A 709 -17.23 14.66 37.64
CA ASN A 709 -16.61 13.65 38.52
C ASN A 709 -17.11 12.23 38.20
N LEU A 710 -16.88 11.76 36.96
CA LEU A 710 -17.47 10.54 36.41
C LEU A 710 -16.85 9.25 37.00
N SER A 711 -17.29 8.90 38.21
CA SER A 711 -16.92 7.69 38.96
C SER A 711 -17.95 6.54 38.84
N GLN A 712 -19.19 6.87 38.51
CA GLN A 712 -20.25 5.91 38.16
C GLN A 712 -20.37 5.77 36.64
N GLU A 713 -20.82 4.60 36.18
CA GLU A 713 -20.95 4.32 34.75
C GLU A 713 -22.08 5.12 34.08
N ILE A 714 -21.85 5.55 32.84
CA ILE A 714 -22.81 6.26 31.99
C ILE A 714 -22.75 5.69 30.57
N LYS A 715 -23.88 5.70 29.84
CA LYS A 715 -23.88 5.26 28.43
C LYS A 715 -23.03 6.22 27.59
N VAL A 716 -22.26 5.68 26.64
CA VAL A 716 -21.40 6.50 25.76
C VAL A 716 -22.20 7.57 25.00
N ALA A 717 -23.43 7.27 24.55
CA ALA A 717 -24.30 8.26 23.91
C ALA A 717 -24.77 9.39 24.87
N GLN A 718 -24.99 9.08 26.15
CA GLN A 718 -25.35 10.10 27.15
C GLN A 718 -24.15 10.96 27.52
N LEU A 719 -22.95 10.37 27.60
CA LEU A 719 -21.71 11.09 27.80
C LEU A 719 -21.40 12.02 26.62
N ALA A 720 -21.59 11.55 25.37
CA ALA A 720 -21.40 12.38 24.18
C ALA A 720 -22.30 13.63 24.19
N GLY A 721 -23.61 13.48 24.49
CA GLY A 721 -24.52 14.61 24.63
C GLY A 721 -24.10 15.59 25.73
N TYR A 722 -23.73 15.08 26.91
CA TYR A 722 -23.24 15.90 28.03
C TYR A 722 -21.95 16.65 27.69
N VAL A 723 -20.99 16.00 27.02
CA VAL A 723 -19.76 16.63 26.53
C VAL A 723 -20.11 17.74 25.53
N ALA A 724 -20.99 17.48 24.56
CA ALA A 724 -21.34 18.45 23.53
C ALA A 724 -21.97 19.72 24.12
N GLU A 725 -22.93 19.56 25.04
CA GLU A 725 -23.54 20.62 25.83
C GLU A 725 -22.51 21.44 26.62
N HIS A 726 -21.60 20.76 27.34
CA HIS A 726 -20.70 21.40 28.30
C HIS A 726 -19.36 21.90 27.73
N THR A 727 -19.09 21.68 26.44
CA THR A 727 -17.79 22.01 25.80
C THR A 727 -17.89 22.71 24.44
N ALA A 728 -19.08 23.19 24.06
CA ALA A 728 -19.30 23.81 22.74
C ALA A 728 -18.85 22.92 21.56
N TYR A 729 -19.14 21.61 21.61
CA TYR A 729 -18.68 20.71 20.55
C TYR A 729 -19.50 20.89 19.25
N HIS A 730 -18.88 21.45 18.22
CA HIS A 730 -19.57 21.84 16.97
C HIS A 730 -19.63 20.74 15.89
N HIS A 731 -18.99 19.58 16.11
CA HIS A 731 -19.05 18.46 15.17
C HIS A 731 -20.11 17.43 15.61
N GLY A 732 -20.52 16.53 14.70
CA GLY A 732 -21.57 15.56 14.99
C GLY A 732 -21.22 14.56 16.11
N GLU A 733 -22.20 14.28 16.99
CA GLU A 733 -22.06 13.40 18.17
C GLU A 733 -21.46 12.01 17.88
N VAL A 734 -21.59 11.50 16.64
CA VAL A 734 -21.01 10.22 16.22
C VAL A 734 -19.48 10.25 16.30
N ALA A 735 -18.83 11.35 15.90
CA ALA A 735 -17.39 11.51 16.04
C ALA A 735 -16.96 11.54 17.52
N LEU A 736 -17.78 12.14 18.37
CA LEU A 736 -17.56 12.23 19.81
C LEU A 736 -17.74 10.86 20.49
N CYS A 737 -18.79 10.11 20.14
CA CYS A 737 -18.99 8.71 20.55
C CYS A 737 -17.79 7.84 20.17
N ASN A 738 -17.32 7.93 18.93
CA ASN A 738 -16.17 7.16 18.46
C ASN A 738 -14.87 7.56 19.19
N THR A 739 -14.72 8.83 19.56
CA THR A 739 -13.56 9.31 20.34
C THR A 739 -13.61 8.82 21.79
N ILE A 740 -14.80 8.79 22.42
CA ILE A 740 -15.00 8.16 23.74
C ILE A 740 -14.64 6.67 23.70
N VAL A 741 -15.11 5.94 22.67
CA VAL A 741 -14.76 4.53 22.46
C VAL A 741 -13.25 4.34 22.31
N GLY A 742 -12.60 5.17 21.48
CA GLY A 742 -11.14 5.13 21.29
C GLY A 742 -10.32 5.44 22.55
N LEU A 743 -10.83 6.24 23.49
CA LEU A 743 -10.19 6.50 24.79
C LEU A 743 -10.37 5.35 25.81
N ALA A 744 -11.32 4.44 25.57
CA ALA A 744 -11.61 3.29 26.43
C ALA A 744 -11.01 1.96 25.91
N GLN A 745 -10.75 1.85 24.60
CA GLN A 745 -10.22 0.64 23.97
C GLN A 745 -8.89 0.17 24.58
N ASN A 746 -8.75 -1.14 24.78
CA ASN A 746 -7.68 -1.78 25.54
C ASN A 746 -7.06 -3.02 24.87
N PHE A 747 -7.43 -3.33 23.61
CA PHE A 747 -6.90 -4.45 22.83
C PHE A 747 -5.49 -4.16 22.28
N VAL A 748 -4.76 -5.22 21.87
CA VAL A 748 -3.38 -5.11 21.38
C VAL A 748 -3.27 -4.17 20.17
N GLY A 749 -2.53 -3.07 20.34
CA GLY A 749 -2.37 -2.01 19.34
C GLY A 749 -3.33 -0.83 19.48
N SER A 750 -4.14 -0.78 20.53
CA SER A 750 -4.88 0.43 20.96
C SER A 750 -4.12 1.18 22.07
N ASN A 751 -4.75 1.55 23.18
CA ASN A 751 -4.08 2.23 24.29
C ASN A 751 -3.25 1.26 25.15
N ASN A 752 -2.09 1.69 25.62
CA ASN A 752 -1.40 0.98 26.71
C ASN A 752 -2.11 1.25 28.05
N ILE A 753 -2.46 2.51 28.29
CA ILE A 753 -3.24 2.99 29.45
C ILE A 753 -4.50 3.68 28.92
N ASN A 754 -5.63 2.96 28.89
CA ASN A 754 -6.93 3.54 28.57
C ASN A 754 -7.35 4.55 29.66
N LEU A 755 -7.89 5.71 29.28
CA LEU A 755 -8.29 6.77 30.22
C LEU A 755 -9.75 6.62 30.69
N LEU A 756 -10.52 5.83 29.95
CA LEU A 756 -11.91 5.49 30.25
C LEU A 756 -12.06 3.97 30.37
N GLU A 757 -13.01 3.51 31.18
CA GLU A 757 -13.28 2.07 31.34
C GLU A 757 -14.17 1.55 30.18
N PRO A 758 -13.79 0.45 29.50
CA PRO A 758 -14.62 -0.14 28.46
C PRO A 758 -15.70 -1.08 29.04
N SER A 759 -16.73 -0.50 29.68
CA SER A 759 -17.84 -1.25 30.29
C SER A 759 -18.84 -1.76 29.23
N GLY A 760 -18.41 -2.79 28.48
CA GLY A 760 -19.17 -3.44 27.41
C GLY A 760 -18.29 -3.85 26.23
N GLN A 761 -18.90 -4.12 25.06
CA GLN A 761 -18.15 -4.44 23.84
C GLN A 761 -17.65 -3.16 23.15
N PHE A 762 -16.46 -2.69 23.52
CA PHE A 762 -15.78 -1.51 22.96
C PHE A 762 -14.99 -1.78 21.66
N GLY A 763 -15.12 -2.99 21.10
CA GLY A 763 -14.43 -3.44 19.90
C GLY A 763 -13.13 -4.17 20.23
N THR A 764 -12.75 -5.10 19.37
CA THR A 764 -11.67 -6.07 19.61
C THR A 764 -10.60 -5.99 18.52
N ARG A 765 -9.59 -6.85 18.63
CA ARG A 765 -8.59 -6.99 17.57
C ARG A 765 -9.14 -7.61 16.28
N HIS A 766 -10.34 -8.20 16.29
CA HIS A 766 -10.96 -8.80 15.10
C HIS A 766 -11.14 -7.78 13.96
N ALA A 767 -11.69 -6.61 14.29
CA ALA A 767 -11.91 -5.51 13.35
C ALA A 767 -11.13 -4.23 13.72
N ALA A 768 -10.09 -4.37 14.56
CA ALA A 768 -9.31 -3.25 15.11
C ALA A 768 -10.21 -2.14 15.73
N GLY A 769 -11.17 -2.55 16.56
CA GLY A 769 -12.08 -1.66 17.26
C GLY A 769 -13.33 -1.24 16.48
N GLN A 770 -13.45 -1.53 15.19
CA GLN A 770 -14.63 -1.20 14.38
C GLN A 770 -15.86 -2.09 14.70
N ASP A 771 -15.64 -3.18 15.43
CA ASP A 771 -16.63 -4.11 15.98
C ASP A 771 -17.20 -3.67 17.35
N ALA A 772 -16.93 -2.43 17.77
CA ALA A 772 -17.56 -1.81 18.93
C ALA A 772 -19.09 -1.77 18.78
N ALA A 773 -19.80 -2.11 19.87
CA ALA A 773 -21.26 -2.01 19.88
C ALA A 773 -21.70 -0.53 19.88
N SER A 774 -22.91 -0.27 19.38
CA SER A 774 -23.45 1.10 19.32
C SER A 774 -23.44 1.78 20.71
N SER A 775 -23.08 3.07 20.74
CA SER A 775 -22.96 3.91 21.93
C SER A 775 -24.22 4.01 22.82
N ARG A 776 -25.36 3.47 22.36
CA ARG A 776 -26.61 3.31 23.10
C ARG A 776 -26.62 2.11 24.08
N TYR A 777 -25.71 1.15 23.88
CA TYR A 777 -25.64 -0.11 24.64
C TYR A 777 -24.42 -0.20 25.56
N ILE A 778 -23.31 0.46 25.22
CA ILE A 778 -22.06 0.44 25.98
C ILE A 778 -21.96 1.59 27.00
N PHE A 779 -21.33 1.31 28.12
CA PHE A 779 -21.18 2.21 29.27
C PHE A 779 -19.70 2.52 29.53
N THR A 780 -19.41 3.61 30.23
CA THR A 780 -18.03 3.98 30.59
C THR A 780 -17.98 4.90 31.81
N ARG A 781 -16.81 5.02 32.41
CA ARG A 781 -16.43 5.97 33.48
C ARG A 781 -14.93 6.25 33.41
N LEU A 782 -14.40 7.14 34.26
CA LEU A 782 -12.95 7.33 34.39
C LEU A 782 -12.28 6.05 34.94
N MET A 783 -11.12 5.66 34.37
CA MET A 783 -10.26 4.66 35.05
C MET A 783 -9.64 5.26 36.32
N PRO A 784 -9.40 4.47 37.38
CA PRO A 784 -8.88 4.98 38.66
C PRO A 784 -7.60 5.82 38.50
N TRP A 785 -6.60 5.29 37.76
CA TRP A 785 -5.33 5.95 37.47
C TRP A 785 -5.47 7.29 36.73
N THR A 786 -6.63 7.62 36.15
CA THR A 786 -6.78 8.83 35.29
C THR A 786 -6.64 10.12 36.08
N ARG A 787 -6.96 10.12 37.38
CA ARG A 787 -6.70 11.27 38.27
C ARG A 787 -5.34 11.25 38.96
N ASP A 788 -4.60 10.15 38.87
CA ASP A 788 -3.15 10.12 39.20
C ASP A 788 -2.29 10.56 38.01
N ILE A 789 -2.80 10.39 36.78
CA ILE A 789 -2.25 10.99 35.55
C ILE A 789 -2.57 12.49 35.52
N PHE A 790 -3.85 12.88 35.67
CA PHE A 790 -4.32 14.26 35.60
C PHE A 790 -4.76 14.77 36.98
N VAL A 791 -3.79 15.14 37.81
CA VAL A 791 -3.97 15.44 39.25
C VAL A 791 -4.84 16.67 39.45
N ALA A 792 -5.91 16.53 40.26
CA ALA A 792 -6.94 17.56 40.44
C ALA A 792 -6.45 18.88 41.08
N SER A 793 -5.31 18.88 41.78
CA SER A 793 -4.65 20.13 42.24
C SER A 793 -4.18 21.00 41.07
N ASP A 794 -3.91 20.39 39.93
CA ASP A 794 -3.30 21.07 38.79
C ASP A 794 -4.38 21.71 37.91
N ASP A 795 -5.66 21.31 38.05
CA ASP A 795 -6.80 21.87 37.30
C ASP A 795 -6.91 23.41 37.47
N LYS A 796 -6.47 23.96 38.61
CA LYS A 796 -6.43 25.42 38.90
C LYS A 796 -5.29 26.16 38.19
N LEU A 797 -4.28 25.46 37.68
CA LEU A 797 -3.10 26.04 37.01
C LEU A 797 -3.29 26.25 35.51
N LEU A 798 -4.27 25.56 34.94
CA LEU A 798 -4.51 25.47 33.50
C LEU A 798 -5.27 26.71 33.01
N LYS A 799 -4.95 27.13 31.78
CA LYS A 799 -5.64 28.24 31.12
C LYS A 799 -6.83 27.70 30.34
N SER A 800 -8.04 27.94 30.84
CA SER A 800 -9.30 27.61 30.16
C SER A 800 -9.46 28.40 28.86
N THR A 801 -9.98 27.77 27.81
CA THR A 801 -10.47 28.48 26.62
C THR A 801 -11.94 28.89 26.81
N VAL A 802 -12.43 29.77 25.93
CA VAL A 802 -13.80 30.31 25.96
C VAL A 802 -14.38 30.24 24.55
N GLU A 803 -15.45 29.46 24.37
CA GLU A 803 -16.22 29.32 23.13
C GLU A 803 -17.70 29.57 23.43
N ASP A 804 -18.40 30.32 22.58
CA ASP A 804 -19.82 30.71 22.75
C ASP A 804 -20.15 31.29 24.15
N GLU A 805 -19.24 32.12 24.69
CA GLU A 805 -19.31 32.72 26.04
C GLU A 805 -19.22 31.71 27.21
N MET A 806 -19.06 30.42 26.92
CA MET A 806 -18.87 29.37 27.92
C MET A 806 -17.39 29.15 28.21
N VAL A 807 -17.04 28.97 29.49
CA VAL A 807 -15.74 28.44 29.88
C VAL A 807 -15.74 26.92 29.70
N ILE A 808 -14.83 26.44 28.86
CA ILE A 808 -14.76 25.07 28.36
C ILE A 808 -13.45 24.40 28.81
N GLU A 809 -12.83 23.54 28.01
CA GLU A 809 -11.60 22.83 28.36
C GLU A 809 -10.37 23.77 28.49
N PRO A 810 -9.28 23.34 29.15
CA PRO A 810 -8.01 24.05 29.10
C PRO A 810 -7.33 23.92 27.72
N GLU A 811 -6.45 24.87 27.39
CA GLU A 811 -5.61 24.81 26.18
C GLU A 811 -4.85 23.48 26.06
N PHE A 812 -4.32 23.00 27.20
CA PHE A 812 -3.76 21.67 27.39
C PHE A 812 -3.86 21.25 28.86
N TYR A 813 -3.87 19.94 29.12
CA TYR A 813 -3.55 19.40 30.45
C TYR A 813 -2.03 19.23 30.60
N VAL A 814 -1.57 19.02 31.84
CA VAL A 814 -0.15 18.71 32.13
C VAL A 814 -0.11 17.45 33.02
N PRO A 815 -0.13 16.23 32.44
CA PRO A 815 -0.13 14.98 33.19
C PRO A 815 1.16 14.73 33.97
N THR A 816 1.16 13.75 34.87
CA THR A 816 2.35 13.32 35.64
C THR A 816 3.39 12.56 34.81
N ILE A 817 2.97 11.95 33.70
CA ILE A 817 3.82 11.24 32.71
C ILE A 817 3.43 11.65 31.27
N PRO A 818 4.36 11.61 30.28
CA PRO A 818 4.10 12.02 28.91
C PRO A 818 3.19 11.01 28.19
N MET A 819 1.88 11.20 28.30
CA MET A 819 0.87 10.29 27.74
C MET A 819 1.00 10.09 26.21
N VAL A 820 1.58 11.07 25.51
CA VAL A 820 1.92 10.99 24.07
C VAL A 820 2.90 9.86 23.73
N LEU A 821 3.76 9.48 24.67
CA LEU A 821 4.68 8.34 24.53
C LEU A 821 4.04 7.04 25.05
N VAL A 822 3.22 7.12 26.11
CA VAL A 822 2.54 5.95 26.71
C VAL A 822 1.58 5.31 25.70
N ASN A 823 0.64 6.08 25.15
CA ASN A 823 -0.38 5.59 24.22
C ASN A 823 -0.02 5.83 22.75
N GLY A 824 1.13 6.45 22.48
CA GLY A 824 1.48 6.91 21.14
C GLY A 824 0.52 7.98 20.60
N SER A 825 0.68 8.29 19.31
CA SER A 825 -0.36 8.96 18.55
C SER A 825 -0.15 8.79 17.05
N THR A 826 -1.24 8.68 16.30
CA THR A 826 -1.23 8.75 14.83
C THR A 826 -2.13 9.87 14.37
N GLY A 827 -1.69 10.63 13.36
CA GLY A 827 -2.42 11.79 12.85
C GLY A 827 -1.94 12.19 11.47
N ILE A 828 -2.87 12.61 10.61
CA ILE A 828 -2.59 13.19 9.30
C ILE A 828 -3.43 14.47 9.22
N GLY A 829 -2.78 15.60 8.98
CA GLY A 829 -3.43 16.88 8.71
C GLY A 829 -2.91 17.46 7.40
N THR A 830 -3.18 18.73 7.12
CA THR A 830 -2.71 19.35 5.88
C THR A 830 -1.19 19.58 5.92
N GLY A 831 -0.46 18.92 5.02
CA GLY A 831 1.01 19.04 4.88
C GLY A 831 1.82 18.27 5.93
N TRP A 832 1.22 17.98 7.10
CA TRP A 832 1.87 17.32 8.22
C TRP A 832 1.23 15.97 8.57
N SER A 833 2.03 15.10 9.18
CA SER A 833 1.54 13.89 9.82
C SER A 833 2.43 13.57 11.03
N SER A 834 1.88 12.81 11.97
CA SER A 834 2.58 12.35 13.16
C SER A 834 2.36 10.85 13.34
N ASN A 835 3.43 10.13 13.65
CA ASN A 835 3.42 8.72 14.00
C ASN A 835 4.39 8.48 15.16
N ILE A 836 3.85 8.50 16.38
CA ILE A 836 4.55 8.23 17.63
C ILE A 836 4.05 6.87 18.13
N PRO A 837 4.91 5.86 18.32
CA PRO A 837 4.48 4.56 18.81
C PRO A 837 4.27 4.56 20.33
N ASN A 838 3.59 3.53 20.83
CA ASN A 838 3.35 3.32 22.26
C ASN A 838 4.62 2.82 22.95
N HIS A 839 4.81 3.17 24.23
CA HIS A 839 5.93 2.73 25.07
C HIS A 839 5.42 2.22 26.43
N CYS A 840 6.23 1.44 27.14
CA CYS A 840 5.82 0.90 28.45
C CYS A 840 5.73 2.02 29.50
N PRO A 841 4.59 2.18 30.21
CA PRO A 841 4.43 3.23 31.21
C PRO A 841 5.42 3.06 32.38
N LEU A 842 5.73 1.83 32.79
CA LEU A 842 6.69 1.57 33.88
C LEU A 842 8.13 1.96 33.47
N GLN A 843 8.51 1.75 32.21
CA GLN A 843 9.81 2.20 31.70
C GLN A 843 9.87 3.73 31.60
N ILE A 844 8.77 4.39 31.19
CA ILE A 844 8.66 5.86 31.24
C ILE A 844 8.80 6.38 32.69
N ILE A 845 8.10 5.78 33.66
CA ILE A 845 8.20 6.15 35.07
C ILE A 845 9.63 5.97 35.58
N SER A 846 10.29 4.85 35.28
CA SER A 846 11.70 4.61 35.63
C SER A 846 12.65 5.64 35.00
N ARG A 847 12.49 5.95 33.70
CA ARG A 847 13.26 6.98 32.99
C ARG A 847 13.05 8.36 33.62
N LEU A 848 11.81 8.72 33.95
CA LEU A 848 11.49 9.96 34.67
C LEU A 848 12.13 9.99 36.06
N ARG A 849 12.09 8.92 36.87
CA ARG A 849 12.80 8.86 38.16
C ARG A 849 14.31 9.06 37.98
N LYS A 850 14.94 8.43 36.99
CA LYS A 850 16.36 8.64 36.64
C LYS A 850 16.61 10.12 36.26
N MET A 851 15.78 10.74 35.40
CA MET A 851 15.91 12.16 34.98
C MET A 851 15.61 13.19 36.09
N ILE A 852 14.62 12.94 36.95
CA ILE A 852 14.26 13.83 38.08
C ILE A 852 15.43 13.90 39.06
N SER A 853 16.02 12.75 39.39
CA SER A 853 17.21 12.62 40.27
C SER A 853 18.54 12.99 39.58
N GLY A 854 18.51 13.62 38.40
CA GLY A 854 19.70 14.11 37.69
C GLY A 854 20.60 13.02 37.09
N ARG A 855 20.16 11.76 37.08
CA ARG A 855 20.91 10.62 36.53
C ARG A 855 20.66 10.49 35.02
N LYS A 856 21.73 10.33 34.24
CA LYS A 856 21.60 10.08 32.80
C LYS A 856 21.09 8.66 32.54
N SER A 857 19.97 8.57 31.84
CA SER A 857 19.46 7.35 31.18
C SER A 857 20.38 6.85 30.06
N THR A 858 21.03 5.70 30.20
CA THR A 858 21.72 4.97 29.12
C THR A 858 20.77 4.18 28.22
N ASP A 859 19.57 3.92 28.71
CA ASP A 859 18.70 2.83 28.25
C ASP A 859 17.85 3.30 27.06
N ASP A 860 17.70 2.51 26.00
CA ASP A 860 16.85 2.86 24.86
C ASP A 860 15.37 2.66 25.23
N LEU A 861 14.53 3.71 25.16
CA LEU A 861 13.10 3.57 25.43
C LEU A 861 12.42 2.91 24.22
N PHE A 862 12.50 1.59 24.16
CA PHE A 862 11.99 0.82 23.03
C PHE A 862 10.45 0.78 23.03
N PRO A 863 9.79 0.96 21.86
CA PRO A 863 8.34 0.87 21.79
C PRO A 863 7.78 -0.49 22.20
N HIS A 864 6.64 -0.44 22.90
CA HIS A 864 6.00 -1.58 23.53
C HIS A 864 4.48 -1.43 23.49
N TYR A 865 3.77 -2.50 23.13
CA TYR A 865 2.31 -2.53 23.01
C TYR A 865 1.71 -3.53 24.00
N ARG A 866 0.70 -3.08 24.76
CA ARG A 866 -0.07 -3.91 25.71
C ARG A 866 -0.52 -5.22 25.06
N GLY A 867 -0.12 -6.35 25.66
CA GLY A 867 -0.53 -7.71 25.26
C GLY A 867 0.05 -8.23 23.94
N PHE A 868 1.01 -7.53 23.30
CA PHE A 868 1.64 -8.00 22.06
C PHE A 868 2.60 -9.16 22.34
N ALA A 869 2.40 -10.30 21.67
CA ALA A 869 3.22 -11.49 21.84
C ALA A 869 4.36 -11.63 20.80
N GLY A 870 4.51 -10.64 19.92
CA GLY A 870 5.46 -10.66 18.80
C GLY A 870 6.81 -10.04 19.13
N ARG A 871 7.75 -10.12 18.18
CA ARG A 871 9.08 -9.54 18.34
C ARG A 871 9.13 -8.15 17.71
N MET A 872 9.63 -7.17 18.45
CA MET A 872 10.04 -5.88 17.89
C MET A 872 11.56 -5.85 17.71
N SER A 873 12.05 -5.22 16.65
CA SER A 873 13.50 -5.11 16.38
C SER A 873 13.85 -3.87 15.54
N ARG A 874 15.08 -3.37 15.67
CA ARG A 874 15.59 -2.23 14.88
C ARG A 874 15.83 -2.65 13.42
N ARG A 875 15.39 -1.82 12.47
CA ARG A 875 15.65 -1.99 11.03
C ARG A 875 17.02 -1.39 10.67
N PRO A 876 17.92 -2.11 9.96
CA PRO A 876 19.23 -1.57 9.58
C PRO A 876 19.16 -0.39 8.59
N SER A 877 18.29 -0.46 7.58
CA SER A 877 18.05 0.64 6.63
C SER A 877 16.70 0.50 5.92
N PRO A 878 15.97 1.60 5.64
CA PRO A 878 16.11 2.90 6.32
C PRO A 878 15.85 2.76 7.82
N ALA A 879 16.33 3.71 8.62
CA ALA A 879 16.18 3.68 10.08
C ALA A 879 14.70 3.62 10.50
N GLY A 880 14.39 2.77 11.48
CA GLY A 880 13.03 2.51 11.94
C GLY A 880 12.93 1.16 12.66
N LEU A 881 11.71 0.66 12.82
CA LEU A 881 11.43 -0.59 13.53
C LEU A 881 10.69 -1.61 12.66
N LEU A 882 10.87 -2.89 13.02
CA LEU A 882 10.12 -4.03 12.51
C LEU A 882 9.24 -4.60 13.62
N THR A 883 7.97 -4.88 13.30
CA THR A 883 7.08 -5.68 14.14
C THR A 883 6.85 -7.04 13.47
N ASP A 884 7.43 -8.09 14.06
CA ASP A 884 7.32 -9.46 13.60
C ASP A 884 6.26 -10.21 14.40
N GLY A 885 5.27 -10.77 13.70
CA GLY A 885 4.32 -11.72 14.25
C GLY A 885 4.94 -13.08 14.56
N VAL A 886 4.23 -13.90 15.32
CA VAL A 886 4.69 -15.23 15.74
C VAL A 886 4.18 -16.29 14.77
N ILE A 887 5.10 -17.02 14.16
CA ILE A 887 4.82 -18.21 13.37
C ILE A 887 5.59 -19.42 13.91
N ARG A 888 4.88 -20.54 14.02
CA ARG A 888 5.36 -21.87 14.39
C ARG A 888 5.15 -22.82 13.22
N ILE A 889 6.17 -23.61 12.88
CA ILE A 889 6.07 -24.68 11.88
C ILE A 889 5.69 -25.98 12.63
N LEU A 890 4.77 -26.78 12.08
CA LEU A 890 4.42 -28.09 12.63
C LEU A 890 5.23 -29.21 11.96
N ASP A 891 5.21 -30.40 12.55
CA ASP A 891 6.13 -31.51 12.22
C ASP A 891 6.04 -31.99 10.76
N ASP A 892 4.90 -31.80 10.07
CA ASP A 892 4.74 -32.17 8.65
C ASP A 892 5.44 -31.21 7.67
N ARG A 893 6.04 -30.11 8.17
CA ARG A 893 6.68 -29.01 7.42
C ARG A 893 5.81 -28.38 6.30
N ARG A 894 4.50 -28.68 6.26
CA ARG A 894 3.52 -28.02 5.37
C ARG A 894 2.51 -27.19 6.13
N THR A 895 2.29 -27.49 7.39
CA THR A 895 1.29 -26.82 8.22
C THR A 895 2.00 -25.87 9.17
N VAL A 896 1.55 -24.62 9.18
CA VAL A 896 2.09 -23.56 10.04
C VAL A 896 0.99 -22.99 10.91
N GLU A 897 1.32 -22.66 12.15
CA GLU A 897 0.46 -21.91 13.06
C GLU A 897 0.95 -20.47 13.18
N ILE A 898 0.04 -19.54 12.95
CA ILE A 898 0.26 -18.11 13.08
C ILE A 898 -0.41 -17.70 14.39
N LEU A 899 0.40 -17.38 15.38
CA LEU A 899 0.00 -17.17 16.78
C LEU A 899 -0.01 -15.68 17.18
N GLU A 900 0.52 -14.80 16.31
CA GLU A 900 0.49 -13.35 16.49
C GLU A 900 0.65 -12.66 15.14
N LEU A 901 -0.07 -11.55 14.92
CA LEU A 901 0.03 -10.66 13.76
C LEU A 901 0.83 -9.39 14.11
N PRO A 902 1.49 -8.75 13.13
CA PRO A 902 2.07 -7.42 13.34
C PRO A 902 1.07 -6.38 13.89
N ILE A 903 1.60 -5.37 14.59
CA ILE A 903 0.82 -4.25 15.13
C ILE A 903 0.04 -3.54 14.01
N GLY A 904 -1.18 -3.13 14.30
CA GLY A 904 -2.09 -2.46 13.37
C GLY A 904 -2.84 -3.40 12.40
N ARG A 905 -2.58 -4.72 12.42
CA ARG A 905 -3.26 -5.68 11.53
C ARG A 905 -4.36 -6.45 12.28
N SER A 906 -5.59 -6.34 11.77
CA SER A 906 -6.79 -7.02 12.31
C SER A 906 -6.89 -8.48 11.83
N THR A 907 -7.58 -9.35 12.58
CA THR A 907 -7.70 -10.77 12.16
C THR A 907 -8.61 -10.96 10.95
N THR A 908 -9.62 -10.11 10.76
CA THR A 908 -10.49 -10.14 9.57
C THR A 908 -9.71 -9.80 8.29
N SER A 909 -8.96 -8.69 8.27
CA SER A 909 -8.11 -8.32 7.12
C SER A 909 -6.93 -9.28 6.90
N TYR A 910 -6.57 -10.06 7.93
CA TYR A 910 -5.64 -11.16 7.81
C TYR A 910 -6.28 -12.38 7.13
N LYS A 911 -7.51 -12.72 7.49
CA LYS A 911 -8.27 -13.83 6.88
C LYS A 911 -8.49 -13.60 5.38
N GLU A 912 -8.96 -12.41 4.99
CA GLU A 912 -9.14 -12.02 3.58
C GLU A 912 -7.84 -12.18 2.77
N TYR A 913 -6.69 -11.91 3.40
CA TYR A 913 -5.39 -12.13 2.78
C TYR A 913 -5.06 -13.63 2.62
N LEU A 914 -5.37 -14.48 3.61
CA LEU A 914 -5.24 -15.94 3.45
C LEU A 914 -6.19 -16.47 2.36
N ASP A 915 -7.41 -15.96 2.26
CA ASP A 915 -8.35 -16.30 1.19
C ASP A 915 -7.76 -15.93 -0.19
N SER A 916 -7.05 -14.80 -0.31
CA SER A 916 -6.33 -14.45 -1.54
C SER A 916 -5.18 -15.42 -1.89
N LEU A 917 -4.47 -15.95 -0.88
CA LEU A 917 -3.41 -16.96 -1.06
C LEU A 917 -3.97 -18.35 -1.40
N LEU A 918 -5.22 -18.64 -1.02
CA LEU A 918 -5.93 -19.86 -1.39
C LEU A 918 -6.33 -19.80 -2.86
N VAL A 919 -6.88 -18.66 -3.32
CA VAL A 919 -7.21 -18.42 -4.74
C VAL A 919 -5.98 -18.45 -5.64
N SER A 920 -4.81 -18.01 -5.16
CA SER A 920 -3.55 -18.12 -5.92
C SER A 920 -2.89 -19.50 -5.90
N GLY A 921 -3.47 -20.50 -5.20
CA GLY A 921 -2.89 -21.84 -5.05
C GLY A 921 -1.60 -21.89 -4.21
N SER A 922 -1.28 -20.82 -3.49
CA SER A 922 -0.08 -20.73 -2.63
C SER A 922 -0.27 -21.53 -1.33
N ILE A 923 -1.52 -21.61 -0.84
CA ILE A 923 -1.93 -22.49 0.26
C ILE A 923 -3.05 -23.44 -0.22
N THR A 924 -3.21 -24.59 0.45
CA THR A 924 -4.28 -25.55 0.16
C THR A 924 -5.49 -25.38 1.07
N SER A 925 -5.30 -24.83 2.27
CA SER A 925 -6.36 -24.55 3.25
C SER A 925 -5.86 -23.61 4.34
N HIS A 926 -6.79 -22.94 5.01
CA HIS A 926 -6.55 -22.30 6.31
C HIS A 926 -7.76 -22.49 7.24
N GLU A 927 -7.51 -22.44 8.54
CA GLU A 927 -8.50 -22.54 9.60
C GLU A 927 -8.28 -21.40 10.60
N ALA A 928 -9.37 -20.76 11.02
CA ALA A 928 -9.36 -19.64 11.96
C ALA A 928 -9.77 -20.13 13.37
N HIS A 929 -8.82 -20.15 14.30
CA HIS A 929 -8.98 -20.63 15.69
C HIS A 929 -8.72 -19.52 16.71
N HIS A 930 -8.90 -18.26 16.31
CA HIS A 930 -8.53 -17.07 17.06
C HIS A 930 -9.70 -16.55 17.92
N THR A 931 -9.37 -15.87 19.02
CA THR A 931 -10.35 -15.17 19.88
C THR A 931 -10.20 -13.66 19.75
N ASP A 932 -11.02 -12.93 20.49
CA ASP A 932 -10.96 -11.50 20.77
C ASP A 932 -9.57 -11.02 21.23
N GLU A 933 -8.95 -11.74 22.17
CA GLU A 933 -7.60 -11.50 22.69
C GLU A 933 -6.50 -12.11 21.81
N ARG A 934 -6.68 -13.35 21.33
CA ARG A 934 -5.56 -14.21 20.87
C ARG A 934 -5.66 -14.60 19.40
N VAL A 935 -4.60 -14.29 18.66
CA VAL A 935 -4.43 -14.74 17.27
C VAL A 935 -4.11 -16.24 17.22
N ARG A 936 -4.82 -16.97 16.35
CA ARG A 936 -4.47 -18.32 15.90
C ARG A 936 -5.06 -18.61 14.53
N PHE A 937 -4.20 -18.80 13.53
CA PHE A 937 -4.57 -19.40 12.24
C PHE A 937 -3.71 -20.65 12.02
N VAL A 938 -4.34 -21.74 11.56
CA VAL A 938 -3.64 -22.94 11.08
C VAL A 938 -3.68 -22.90 9.55
N VAL A 939 -2.53 -22.91 8.89
CA VAL A 939 -2.45 -22.73 7.42
C VAL A 939 -1.63 -23.86 6.80
N ARG A 940 -2.13 -24.45 5.71
CA ARG A 940 -1.44 -25.53 5.00
C ARG A 940 -0.92 -25.07 3.65
N LEU A 941 0.40 -25.14 3.48
CA LEU A 941 1.14 -24.77 2.28
C LEU A 941 0.91 -25.76 1.13
N SER A 942 0.94 -25.25 -0.11
CA SER A 942 1.00 -26.12 -1.29
C SER A 942 2.34 -26.86 -1.38
N LYS A 943 2.42 -27.91 -2.22
CA LYS A 943 3.67 -28.69 -2.37
C LYS A 943 4.85 -27.80 -2.77
N GLN A 944 4.60 -26.85 -3.67
CA GLN A 944 5.59 -25.92 -4.21
C GLN A 944 5.97 -24.87 -3.16
N ALA A 945 5.00 -24.20 -2.54
CA ALA A 945 5.26 -23.17 -1.53
C ALA A 945 6.05 -23.69 -0.30
N ALA A 946 5.82 -24.95 0.10
CA ALA A 946 6.59 -25.60 1.16
C ALA A 946 8.04 -25.98 0.76
N THR A 947 8.37 -25.98 -0.53
CA THR A 947 9.73 -26.13 -1.04
C THR A 947 10.41 -24.78 -1.27
N ASP A 948 9.66 -23.75 -1.64
CA ASP A 948 10.20 -22.40 -1.87
C ASP A 948 10.46 -21.62 -0.56
N ALA A 949 9.59 -21.78 0.45
CA ALA A 949 9.72 -21.11 1.75
C ALA A 949 10.63 -21.87 2.73
N LEU A 950 11.91 -22.02 2.37
CA LEU A 950 12.90 -22.83 3.09
C LEU A 950 13.22 -22.34 4.51
N THR A 951 13.03 -21.05 4.81
CA THR A 951 13.35 -20.47 6.13
C THR A 951 12.16 -19.83 6.82
N LYS A 952 12.27 -19.65 8.15
CA LYS A 952 11.27 -18.89 8.93
C LYS A 952 11.11 -17.45 8.44
N ASP A 953 12.17 -16.83 7.91
CA ASP A 953 12.09 -15.47 7.39
C ASP A 953 11.30 -15.40 6.07
N ASP A 954 11.40 -16.42 5.23
CA ASP A 954 10.63 -16.51 3.99
C ASP A 954 9.14 -16.77 4.26
N LEU A 955 8.83 -17.54 5.31
CA LEU A 955 7.46 -17.67 5.81
C LEU A 955 6.93 -16.33 6.38
N LEU A 956 7.74 -15.57 7.13
CA LEU A 956 7.34 -14.23 7.62
C LEU A 956 7.05 -13.26 6.46
N LYS A 957 7.84 -13.31 5.38
CA LYS A 957 7.60 -12.56 4.13
C LYS A 957 6.31 -13.04 3.44
N MET A 958 6.19 -14.35 3.18
CA MET A 958 5.07 -14.97 2.46
C MET A 958 3.73 -14.67 3.13
N PHE A 959 3.68 -14.69 4.46
CA PHE A 959 2.47 -14.44 5.24
C PHE A 959 2.26 -12.97 5.61
N ARG A 960 3.18 -12.07 5.21
CA ARG A 960 3.19 -10.65 5.61
C ARG A 960 3.06 -10.48 7.14
N LEU A 961 3.85 -11.27 7.86
CA LEU A 961 3.97 -11.26 9.32
C LEU A 961 5.14 -10.41 9.80
N ARG A 962 5.63 -9.50 8.95
CA ARG A 962 6.56 -8.43 9.30
C ARG A 962 5.99 -7.11 8.80
N SER A 963 5.79 -6.15 9.70
CA SER A 963 5.39 -4.78 9.36
C SER A 963 6.49 -3.78 9.73
N ALA A 964 6.39 -2.56 9.21
CA ALA A 964 7.30 -1.46 9.48
C ALA A 964 6.62 -0.43 10.39
N LEU A 965 7.31 0.01 11.44
CA LEU A 965 6.96 1.24 12.16
C LEU A 965 8.06 2.27 11.89
N SER A 966 7.69 3.45 11.39
CA SER A 966 8.63 4.55 11.21
C SER A 966 8.72 5.39 12.48
N LEU A 967 9.95 5.64 12.94
CA LEU A 967 10.25 6.61 14.00
C LEU A 967 10.56 8.00 13.43
N THR A 968 10.67 8.16 12.11
CA THR A 968 11.24 9.38 11.49
C THR A 968 10.29 10.58 11.46
N ASN A 969 9.07 10.44 12.00
CA ASN A 969 7.96 11.36 11.78
C ASN A 969 7.16 11.61 13.08
N MET A 970 7.87 11.91 14.15
CA MET A 970 7.26 12.34 15.41
C MET A 970 7.06 13.85 15.35
N VAL A 971 5.79 14.29 15.22
CA VAL A 971 5.42 15.70 15.07
C VAL A 971 4.36 16.05 16.12
N LEU A 972 4.53 17.16 16.83
CA LEU A 972 3.65 17.59 17.92
C LEU A 972 3.43 19.10 17.85
N PHE A 973 2.31 19.56 18.40
CA PHE A 973 2.20 20.96 18.81
C PHE A 973 3.00 21.19 20.09
N ASP A 974 3.90 22.16 20.07
CA ASP A 974 4.56 22.65 21.28
C ASP A 974 3.60 23.48 22.16
N VAL A 975 4.12 23.98 23.28
CA VAL A 975 3.36 24.76 24.26
C VAL A 975 2.96 26.15 23.73
N GLY A 976 3.59 26.62 22.64
CA GLY A 976 3.24 27.85 21.92
C GLY A 976 2.25 27.64 20.77
N GLY A 977 1.78 26.42 20.54
CA GLY A 977 0.88 26.08 19.44
C GLY A 977 1.55 25.98 18.07
N CYS A 978 2.89 25.85 18.02
CA CYS A 978 3.63 25.65 16.78
C CYS A 978 3.89 24.15 16.53
N LEU A 979 3.87 23.73 15.25
CA LEU A 979 4.18 22.35 14.87
C LEU A 979 5.69 22.12 14.84
N ARG A 980 6.16 21.17 15.66
CA ARG A 980 7.58 20.81 15.79
C ARG A 980 7.80 19.33 15.54
N ARG A 981 8.87 19.02 14.81
CA ARG A 981 9.37 17.66 14.58
C ARG A 981 10.42 17.31 15.63
N TYR A 982 10.40 16.05 16.09
CA TYR A 982 11.34 15.48 17.04
C TYR A 982 12.05 14.29 16.39
N ASP A 983 13.39 14.26 16.49
CA ASP A 983 14.20 13.18 15.89
C ASP A 983 14.43 12.01 16.86
N SER A 984 14.17 12.20 18.16
CA SER A 984 14.28 11.18 19.20
C SER A 984 13.16 11.27 20.24
N VAL A 985 12.94 10.16 20.96
CA VAL A 985 12.00 10.10 22.08
C VAL A 985 12.51 10.89 23.29
N ASP A 986 13.83 10.95 23.48
CA ASP A 986 14.45 11.78 24.52
C ASP A 986 14.17 13.28 24.32
N GLY A 987 14.15 13.78 23.08
CA GLY A 987 13.79 15.18 22.81
C GLY A 987 12.34 15.52 23.21
N ILE A 988 11.43 14.53 23.19
CA ILE A 988 10.05 14.67 23.69
C ILE A 988 10.04 14.61 25.22
N LEU A 989 10.83 13.73 25.83
CA LEU A 989 10.98 13.62 27.29
C LEU A 989 11.56 14.89 27.91
N ASP A 990 12.65 15.43 27.37
CA ASP A 990 13.35 16.61 27.91
C ASP A 990 12.45 17.85 27.96
N GLU A 991 11.69 18.11 26.88
CA GLU A 991 10.79 19.26 26.81
C GLU A 991 9.55 19.08 27.70
N PHE A 992 9.00 17.86 27.77
CA PHE A 992 7.94 17.53 28.72
C PHE A 992 8.41 17.67 30.19
N VAL A 993 9.63 17.23 30.51
CA VAL A 993 10.20 17.35 31.87
C VAL A 993 10.39 18.81 32.26
N GLN A 994 10.85 19.66 31.35
CA GLN A 994 10.95 21.10 31.58
C GLN A 994 9.58 21.73 31.86
N LEU A 995 8.56 21.42 31.04
CA LEU A 995 7.18 21.86 31.26
C LEU A 995 6.64 21.38 32.61
N ARG A 996 6.78 20.10 32.94
CA ARG A 996 6.22 19.53 34.17
C ARG A 996 6.90 20.07 35.43
N ARG A 997 8.22 20.30 35.43
CA ARG A 997 8.92 20.99 36.54
C ARG A 997 8.38 22.41 36.79
N GLN A 998 8.08 23.18 35.73
CA GLN A 998 7.46 24.50 35.87
C GLN A 998 6.06 24.43 36.51
N PHE A 999 5.25 23.45 36.11
CA PHE A 999 3.93 23.25 36.70
C PHE A 999 3.99 22.75 38.16
N TYR A 1000 4.94 21.88 38.54
CA TYR A 1000 5.14 21.54 39.96
C TYR A 1000 5.54 22.74 40.82
N LYS A 1001 6.38 23.66 40.30
CA LYS A 1001 6.72 24.91 41.01
C LYS A 1001 5.46 25.76 41.26
N ARG A 1002 4.59 25.92 40.26
CA ARG A 1002 3.32 26.66 40.42
C ARG A 1002 2.32 25.92 41.33
N ARG A 1003 2.24 24.58 41.24
CA ARG A 1003 1.40 23.73 42.10
C ARG A 1003 1.80 23.86 43.57
N LYS A 1004 3.10 23.78 43.89
CA LYS A 1004 3.58 23.95 45.26
C LYS A 1004 3.16 25.32 45.81
N GLN A 1005 3.37 26.39 45.06
CA GLN A 1005 2.96 27.74 45.47
C GLN A 1005 1.46 27.81 45.79
N ILE A 1006 0.58 27.35 44.89
CA ILE A 1006 -0.87 27.39 45.14
C ILE A 1006 -1.28 26.54 46.34
N LEU A 1007 -0.67 25.37 46.54
CA LEU A 1007 -0.97 24.53 47.71
C LEU A 1007 -0.46 25.16 49.02
N GLU A 1008 0.66 25.87 49.00
CA GLU A 1008 1.13 26.66 50.14
C GLU A 1008 0.20 27.84 50.42
N ASP A 1009 -0.17 28.61 49.39
CA ASP A 1009 -1.08 29.76 49.50
C ASP A 1009 -2.46 29.35 50.04
N GLU A 1010 -3.00 28.22 49.56
CA GLU A 1010 -4.30 27.67 50.02
C GLU A 1010 -4.25 27.13 51.45
N LEU A 1011 -3.14 26.52 51.87
CA LEU A 1011 -2.95 26.10 53.26
C LEU A 1011 -2.71 27.30 54.18
N ILE A 1012 -2.04 28.36 53.72
CA ILE A 1012 -1.89 29.62 54.46
C ILE A 1012 -3.26 30.30 54.65
N GLU A 1013 -4.10 30.41 53.60
CA GLU A 1013 -5.45 30.99 53.74
C GLU A 1013 -6.34 30.16 54.68
N GLN A 1014 -6.23 28.83 54.64
CA GLN A 1014 -6.95 27.93 55.54
C GLN A 1014 -6.47 28.08 57.00
N LEU A 1015 -5.16 28.07 57.23
CA LEU A 1015 -4.57 28.24 58.56
C LEU A 1015 -4.94 29.59 59.18
N GLU A 1016 -4.85 30.68 58.41
CA GLU A 1016 -5.32 32.00 58.84
C GLU A 1016 -6.83 32.02 59.08
N THR A 1017 -7.65 31.37 58.25
CA THR A 1017 -9.11 31.29 58.44
C THR A 1017 -9.45 30.55 59.74
N LEU A 1018 -8.75 29.45 60.03
CA LEU A 1018 -8.89 28.70 61.28
C LEU A 1018 -8.39 29.50 62.48
N HIS A 1019 -7.27 30.22 62.36
CA HIS A 1019 -6.73 31.09 63.40
C HIS A 1019 -7.69 32.22 63.75
N ASN A 1020 -8.23 32.92 62.75
CA ASN A 1020 -9.23 33.97 62.92
C ASN A 1020 -10.52 33.42 63.57
N ARG A 1021 -10.95 32.21 63.20
CA ARG A 1021 -12.11 31.54 63.83
C ARG A 1021 -11.87 31.20 65.29
N LEU A 1022 -10.74 30.55 65.62
CA LEU A 1022 -10.37 30.23 66.99
C LEU A 1022 -10.33 31.50 67.85
N ARG A 1023 -9.58 32.50 67.42
CA ARG A 1023 -9.46 33.80 68.10
C ARG A 1023 -10.81 34.49 68.30
N PHE A 1024 -11.70 34.45 67.30
CA PHE A 1024 -13.05 35.02 67.39
C PHE A 1024 -13.90 34.26 68.42
N ILE A 1025 -13.92 32.93 68.37
CA ILE A 1025 -14.72 32.10 69.29
C ILE A 1025 -14.20 32.25 70.73
N GLU A 1026 -12.88 32.26 70.93
CA GLU A 1026 -12.27 32.50 72.25
C GLU A 1026 -12.55 33.92 72.78
N ALA A 1027 -12.59 34.93 71.90
CA ALA A 1027 -12.96 36.30 72.29
C ALA A 1027 -14.45 36.42 72.68
N VAL A 1028 -15.35 35.71 71.98
CA VAL A 1028 -16.79 35.68 72.31
C VAL A 1028 -17.05 34.86 73.58
N ALA A 1029 -16.41 33.70 73.73
CA ALA A 1029 -16.57 32.81 74.89
C ALA A 1029 -15.92 33.34 76.18
N SER A 1030 -15.07 34.37 76.10
CA SER A 1030 -14.49 35.07 77.25
C SER A 1030 -15.02 36.51 77.43
N ASP A 1031 -16.17 36.83 76.84
CA ASP A 1031 -16.86 38.14 76.86
C ASP A 1031 -16.03 39.35 76.36
N LYS A 1032 -14.85 39.10 75.77
CA LYS A 1032 -13.99 40.13 75.15
C LYS A 1032 -14.55 40.70 73.84
N LEU A 1033 -15.50 40.00 73.21
CA LEU A 1033 -16.19 40.44 72.00
C LEU A 1033 -17.70 40.22 72.13
N VAL A 1034 -18.41 41.21 72.68
CA VAL A 1034 -19.86 41.14 72.90
C VAL A 1034 -20.62 41.42 71.59
N ILE A 1035 -21.20 40.37 70.99
CA ILE A 1035 -22.01 40.44 69.76
C ILE A 1035 -23.45 40.92 70.05
N ARG A 1036 -24.01 40.53 71.21
CA ARG A 1036 -25.44 40.69 71.53
C ARG A 1036 -25.87 42.17 71.52
N GLY A 1037 -26.87 42.49 70.70
CA GLY A 1037 -27.49 43.82 70.64
C GLY A 1037 -26.76 44.88 69.80
N ARG A 1038 -25.65 44.55 69.15
CA ARG A 1038 -24.86 45.50 68.34
C ARG A 1038 -25.19 45.42 66.84
N ARG A 1039 -24.96 46.52 66.11
CA ARG A 1039 -25.19 46.59 64.66
C ARG A 1039 -24.02 45.93 63.90
N LYS A 1040 -24.29 45.21 62.80
CA LYS A 1040 -23.27 44.51 62.00
C LYS A 1040 -22.08 45.42 61.62
N ALA A 1041 -22.33 46.66 61.21
CA ALA A 1041 -21.27 47.63 60.90
C ALA A 1041 -20.31 47.88 62.08
N GLN A 1042 -20.83 48.04 63.30
CA GLN A 1042 -20.00 48.26 64.50
C GLN A 1042 -19.14 47.04 64.87
N LEU A 1043 -19.56 45.83 64.47
CA LEU A 1043 -18.80 44.60 64.65
C LEU A 1043 -17.74 44.46 63.53
N VAL A 1044 -18.05 44.88 62.30
CA VAL A 1044 -17.08 44.96 61.19
C VAL A 1044 -15.95 45.93 61.53
N ASP A 1045 -16.28 47.16 61.97
CA ASP A 1045 -15.29 48.16 62.39
C ASP A 1045 -14.39 47.66 63.53
N GLU A 1046 -14.94 46.86 64.45
CA GLU A 1046 -14.18 46.32 65.57
C GLU A 1046 -13.30 45.14 65.17
N LEU A 1047 -13.76 44.24 64.30
CA LEU A 1047 -12.94 43.15 63.77
C LEU A 1047 -11.79 43.69 62.91
N ASP A 1048 -12.01 44.76 62.15
CA ASP A 1048 -10.95 45.45 61.40
C ASP A 1048 -9.91 46.10 62.32
N ARG A 1049 -10.34 46.87 63.32
CA ARG A 1049 -9.45 47.43 64.37
C ARG A 1049 -8.68 46.35 65.13
N GLN A 1050 -9.32 45.22 65.40
CA GLN A 1050 -8.69 44.06 66.03
C GLN A 1050 -7.82 43.24 65.05
N LYS A 1051 -7.66 43.65 63.79
CA LYS A 1051 -6.84 42.99 62.75
C LYS A 1051 -7.25 41.54 62.48
N TYR A 1052 -8.55 41.27 62.40
CA TYR A 1052 -9.02 40.04 61.77
C TYR A 1052 -8.90 40.17 60.25
N ARG A 1053 -8.60 39.08 59.52
CA ARG A 1053 -8.46 39.13 58.06
C ARG A 1053 -9.81 39.05 57.36
N LEU A 1054 -10.07 39.93 56.39
CA LEU A 1054 -11.24 39.84 55.51
C LEU A 1054 -11.12 38.64 54.57
N ARG A 1055 -12.23 37.91 54.36
CA ARG A 1055 -12.32 36.82 53.37
C ARG A 1055 -13.42 37.15 52.36
N ASN A 1056 -13.09 37.09 51.07
CA ASN A 1056 -13.96 37.54 49.97
C ASN A 1056 -14.56 38.94 50.22
N GLY A 1057 -13.77 39.86 50.81
CA GLY A 1057 -14.20 41.21 51.15
C GLY A 1057 -15.12 41.35 52.38
N SER A 1058 -15.26 40.30 53.21
CA SER A 1058 -16.19 40.33 54.37
C SER A 1058 -15.64 39.62 55.62
N PHE A 1059 -16.31 39.83 56.76
CA PHE A 1059 -16.16 39.05 57.99
C PHE A 1059 -17.28 38.01 58.17
N ASP A 1060 -18.06 37.71 57.13
CA ASP A 1060 -19.27 36.87 57.27
C ASP A 1060 -18.92 35.40 57.56
N TYR A 1061 -17.69 34.98 57.28
CA TYR A 1061 -17.14 33.67 57.69
C TYR A 1061 -16.91 33.53 59.21
N LEU A 1062 -16.98 34.64 59.96
CA LEU A 1062 -16.96 34.72 61.43
C LEU A 1062 -18.35 35.08 61.97
N LEU A 1063 -18.94 36.18 61.48
CA LEU A 1063 -20.21 36.72 61.97
C LEU A 1063 -21.43 35.84 61.62
N GLY A 1064 -21.31 34.96 60.61
CA GLY A 1064 -22.34 34.00 60.22
C GLY A 1064 -22.20 32.61 60.86
N MET A 1065 -21.30 32.41 61.82
CA MET A 1065 -21.13 31.11 62.49
C MET A 1065 -22.34 30.77 63.39
N PRO A 1066 -22.89 29.54 63.32
CA PRO A 1066 -23.96 29.12 64.23
C PRO A 1066 -23.54 29.17 65.70
N LEU A 1067 -24.48 29.46 66.62
CA LEU A 1067 -24.21 29.48 68.07
C LEU A 1067 -23.57 28.19 68.60
N LEU A 1068 -23.91 27.03 68.02
CA LEU A 1068 -23.32 25.73 68.39
C LEU A 1068 -21.81 25.65 68.10
N SER A 1069 -21.27 26.48 67.20
CA SER A 1069 -19.84 26.57 66.92
C SER A 1069 -19.01 27.19 68.05
N ILE A 1070 -19.66 27.71 69.10
CA ILE A 1070 -19.03 28.29 70.29
C ILE A 1070 -18.89 27.23 71.42
N SER A 1071 -19.30 25.98 71.19
CA SER A 1071 -19.10 24.89 72.16
C SER A 1071 -17.62 24.53 72.34
N GLN A 1072 -17.27 24.01 73.52
CA GLN A 1072 -15.92 23.54 73.82
C GLN A 1072 -15.47 22.44 72.84
N ASP A 1073 -16.36 21.49 72.53
CA ASP A 1073 -16.09 20.41 71.57
C ASP A 1073 -15.72 20.95 70.19
N LYS A 1074 -16.38 22.03 69.72
CA LYS A 1074 -16.05 22.61 68.41
C LYS A 1074 -14.82 23.52 68.47
N LEU A 1075 -14.53 24.15 69.60
CA LEU A 1075 -13.25 24.83 69.85
C LEU A 1075 -12.07 23.86 69.74
N ASP A 1076 -12.13 22.72 70.42
CA ASP A 1076 -11.02 21.75 70.41
C ASP A 1076 -10.92 21.01 69.07
N SER A 1077 -12.04 20.75 68.40
CA SER A 1077 -12.06 20.34 66.99
C SER A 1077 -11.38 21.36 66.07
N LEU A 1078 -11.62 22.67 66.24
CA LEU A 1078 -10.96 23.72 65.44
C LEU A 1078 -9.46 23.85 65.79
N ARG A 1079 -9.07 23.60 67.04
CA ARG A 1079 -7.65 23.55 67.45
C ARG A 1079 -6.93 22.36 66.82
N ALA A 1080 -7.59 21.21 66.73
CA ALA A 1080 -7.08 20.04 66.02
C ALA A 1080 -6.96 20.30 64.50
N GLU A 1081 -7.99 20.87 63.88
CA GLU A 1081 -7.97 21.30 62.47
C GLU A 1081 -6.83 22.29 62.17
N HIS A 1082 -6.65 23.31 63.01
CA HIS A 1082 -5.56 24.29 62.89
C HIS A 1082 -4.17 23.64 63.04
N SER A 1083 -4.01 22.76 64.03
CA SER A 1083 -2.73 22.08 64.29
C SER A 1083 -2.35 21.13 63.14
N ALA A 1084 -3.32 20.40 62.59
CA ALA A 1084 -3.12 19.55 61.42
C ALA A 1084 -2.77 20.38 60.17
N CYS A 1085 -3.50 21.47 59.91
CA CYS A 1085 -3.23 22.38 58.78
C CYS A 1085 -1.84 23.02 58.85
N SER A 1086 -1.37 23.41 60.05
CA SER A 1086 -0.01 23.92 60.25
C SER A 1086 1.05 22.84 59.95
N ALA A 1087 0.86 21.62 60.46
CA ALA A 1087 1.79 20.51 60.23
C ALA A 1087 1.84 20.09 58.75
N GLU A 1088 0.70 20.15 58.04
CA GLU A 1088 0.64 19.91 56.59
C GLU A 1088 1.38 21.01 55.80
N LEU A 1089 1.17 22.28 56.16
CA LEU A 1089 1.86 23.41 55.55
C LEU A 1089 3.39 23.33 55.73
N ASP A 1090 3.87 22.98 56.92
CA ASP A 1090 5.31 22.87 57.18
C ASP A 1090 5.91 21.61 56.52
N THR A 1091 5.12 20.54 56.36
CA THR A 1091 5.47 19.37 55.53
C THR A 1091 5.55 19.72 54.03
N LEU A 1092 4.66 20.58 53.53
CA LEU A 1092 4.69 21.02 52.13
C LEU A 1092 5.86 21.97 51.85
N LYS A 1093 6.14 22.91 52.76
CA LYS A 1093 7.29 23.83 52.68
C LYS A 1093 8.61 23.09 52.62
N SER A 1094 8.79 22.08 53.46
CA SER A 1094 10.02 21.29 53.54
C SER A 1094 10.23 20.36 52.32
N ARG A 1095 9.16 19.83 51.71
CA ARG A 1095 9.26 19.01 50.49
C ARG A 1095 9.73 19.81 49.27
N THR A 1096 10.64 19.23 48.51
CA THR A 1096 11.07 19.73 47.19
C THR A 1096 10.03 19.43 46.11
N ILE A 1097 10.07 20.17 45.00
CA ILE A 1097 9.21 19.92 43.83
C ILE A 1097 9.46 18.54 43.19
N ASP A 1098 10.67 18.00 43.35
CA ASP A 1098 11.06 16.71 42.78
C ASP A 1098 10.55 15.55 43.65
N GLU A 1099 10.59 15.68 44.99
CA GLU A 1099 9.92 14.73 45.90
C GLU A 1099 8.39 14.72 45.70
N MET A 1100 7.77 15.88 45.45
CA MET A 1100 6.34 15.94 45.11
C MET A 1100 6.02 15.16 43.83
N TRP A 1101 6.89 15.23 42.81
CA TRP A 1101 6.70 14.49 41.57
C TRP A 1101 6.96 12.99 41.76
N LEU A 1102 8.02 12.61 42.48
CA LEU A 1102 8.30 11.21 42.80
C LEU A 1102 7.12 10.56 43.55
N ALA A 1103 6.53 11.24 44.53
CA ALA A 1103 5.36 10.73 45.26
C ALA A 1103 4.09 10.58 44.39
N ASP A 1104 3.89 11.44 43.38
CA ASP A 1104 2.82 11.28 42.39
C ASP A 1104 3.11 10.10 41.42
N LEU A 1105 4.38 9.89 41.04
CA LEU A 1105 4.80 8.76 40.20
C LEU A 1105 4.66 7.41 40.92
N ASP A 1106 5.03 7.35 42.20
CA ASP A 1106 4.90 6.14 43.04
C ASP A 1106 3.42 5.73 43.19
N ARG A 1107 2.52 6.72 43.33
CA ARG A 1107 1.07 6.51 43.36
C ARG A 1107 0.56 5.96 42.02
N LEU A 1108 0.98 6.56 40.91
CA LEU A 1108 0.57 6.13 39.57
C LEU A 1108 1.09 4.73 39.22
N GLU A 1109 2.35 4.41 39.53
CA GLU A 1109 2.90 3.06 39.35
C GLU A 1109 2.09 2.02 40.13
N LYS A 1110 1.77 2.31 41.40
CA LYS A 1110 0.92 1.45 42.21
C LYS A 1110 -0.46 1.22 41.56
N ALA A 1111 -1.13 2.29 41.14
CA ALA A 1111 -2.44 2.19 40.49
C ALA A 1111 -2.40 1.38 39.18
N ILE A 1112 -1.34 1.53 38.37
CA ILE A 1112 -1.13 0.74 37.14
C ILE A 1112 -0.90 -0.74 37.46
N VAL A 1113 -0.13 -1.07 38.50
CA VAL A 1113 0.15 -2.47 38.88
C VAL A 1113 -1.07 -3.16 39.51
N GLU A 1114 -1.86 -2.44 40.31
CA GLU A 1114 -3.08 -2.98 40.94
C GLU A 1114 -4.23 -3.20 39.92
N GLU A 1115 -4.53 -2.19 39.09
CA GLU A 1115 -5.64 -2.25 38.12
C GLU A 1115 -5.27 -2.95 36.79
N ALA A 1116 -3.98 -3.08 36.47
CA ALA A 1116 -3.51 -3.78 35.27
C ALA A 1116 -2.30 -4.72 35.55
N PRO A 1117 -2.49 -5.83 36.30
CA PRO A 1117 -1.39 -6.69 36.77
C PRO A 1117 -0.48 -7.29 35.69
N HIS A 1118 -0.91 -7.31 34.42
CA HIS A 1118 -0.08 -7.78 33.30
C HIS A 1118 1.15 -6.89 33.02
N TRP A 1119 1.20 -5.66 33.56
CA TRP A 1119 2.42 -4.84 33.53
C TRP A 1119 3.49 -5.34 34.51
N SER A 1120 3.13 -6.06 35.58
CA SER A 1120 4.08 -6.55 36.59
C SER A 1120 5.06 -7.61 36.06
N SER A 1121 4.74 -8.27 34.95
CA SER A 1121 5.65 -9.23 34.28
C SER A 1121 6.56 -8.59 33.23
N VAL A 1122 6.50 -7.27 33.03
CA VAL A 1122 7.43 -6.52 32.17
C VAL A 1122 8.64 -6.11 33.02
N ASN A 1123 9.66 -6.98 33.06
CA ASN A 1123 10.86 -6.80 33.88
C ASN A 1123 11.44 -5.37 33.85
N THR A 1124 11.64 -4.80 35.03
CA THR A 1124 12.32 -3.52 35.27
C THR A 1124 13.81 -3.70 35.64
N SER A 1125 14.36 -4.91 35.48
CA SER A 1125 15.73 -5.29 35.85
C SER A 1125 16.78 -4.84 34.82
N ASP A 1126 17.78 -4.07 35.24
CA ASP A 1126 18.91 -3.59 34.41
C ASP A 1126 19.93 -4.72 34.03
N GLU A 1127 19.50 -5.96 33.78
CA GLU A 1127 20.36 -7.14 33.49
C GLU A 1127 20.09 -7.74 32.09
N HIS A 1128 20.71 -7.17 31.04
CA HIS A 1128 20.68 -7.73 29.69
C HIS A 1128 21.98 -7.54 28.87
N ASP A 1129 23.12 -7.76 29.52
CA ASP A 1129 24.39 -8.14 28.91
C ASP A 1129 25.00 -9.34 29.69
N ASP A 1130 26.13 -9.89 29.24
CA ASP A 1130 26.89 -10.99 29.88
C ASP A 1130 26.21 -12.38 30.03
N ALA A 1131 25.38 -12.76 29.06
CA ALA A 1131 24.89 -14.14 28.89
C ALA A 1131 25.35 -14.81 27.58
N ALA A 1132 26.57 -14.51 27.11
CA ALA A 1132 27.06 -14.89 25.77
C ALA A 1132 28.44 -15.57 25.72
N GLN A 1133 28.89 -16.25 26.81
CA GLN A 1133 30.10 -17.07 26.78
C GLN A 1133 30.17 -18.08 27.97
N THR A 1134 29.79 -19.35 27.73
CA THR A 1134 30.36 -20.61 28.31
C THR A 1134 29.47 -21.85 28.04
N GLU A 1135 29.53 -22.40 26.81
CA GLU A 1135 29.09 -23.79 26.56
C GLU A 1135 30.27 -24.76 26.66
N THR A 1136 30.52 -25.35 27.83
CA THR A 1136 31.38 -26.56 27.97
C THR A 1136 30.99 -27.44 29.16
N SER A 1137 31.19 -28.75 29.01
CA SER A 1137 31.25 -29.80 30.06
C SER A 1137 29.98 -30.21 30.83
N SER A 1138 29.30 -31.21 30.28
CA SER A 1138 29.04 -32.52 30.92
C SER A 1138 28.35 -32.67 32.30
N SER A 1139 27.15 -33.27 32.22
CA SER A 1139 26.77 -34.54 32.90
C SER A 1139 26.02 -34.59 34.26
N ALA A 1140 25.06 -35.53 34.28
CA ALA A 1140 24.71 -36.45 35.37
C ALA A 1140 24.07 -35.99 36.72
N LYS A 1141 22.79 -36.40 36.85
CA LYS A 1141 22.16 -37.10 38.01
C LYS A 1141 21.59 -36.31 39.21
N LYS A 1142 20.50 -36.91 39.73
CA LYS A 1142 19.90 -36.84 41.08
C LYS A 1142 19.16 -35.56 41.52
N ARG A 1143 17.83 -35.64 41.48
CA ARG A 1143 16.96 -35.13 42.57
C ARG A 1143 17.27 -35.87 43.89
N PRO A 1144 17.16 -35.19 45.03
CA PRO A 1144 16.45 -35.70 46.21
C PRO A 1144 15.15 -34.91 46.42
N GLY A 1145 14.15 -35.52 47.06
CA GLY A 1145 12.88 -34.86 47.42
C GLY A 1145 12.70 -34.77 48.94
N ARG A 1146 11.61 -34.13 49.39
CA ARG A 1146 11.20 -34.12 50.81
C ARG A 1146 9.71 -34.44 50.95
N LYS A 1147 9.36 -35.23 51.97
CA LYS A 1147 8.00 -35.75 52.24
C LYS A 1147 7.34 -35.05 53.45
N THR A 1148 6.03 -34.86 53.38
CA THR A 1148 4.98 -34.91 54.44
C THR A 1148 5.37 -34.69 55.92
N THR A 1149 4.71 -33.78 56.64
CA THR A 1149 3.49 -33.97 57.49
C THR A 1149 3.15 -32.63 58.21
N LYS A 1150 2.02 -32.33 58.88
CA LYS A 1150 0.70 -32.92 59.28
C LYS A 1150 -0.31 -31.71 59.32
N ALA A 1151 -1.65 -31.78 59.26
CA ALA A 1151 -2.70 -32.38 60.13
C ALA A 1151 -2.75 -31.80 61.57
N VAL A 1152 -3.89 -31.45 62.21
CA VAL A 1152 -5.35 -31.53 61.94
C VAL A 1152 -6.02 -30.23 62.51
N VAL A 1153 -7.26 -29.74 62.26
CA VAL A 1153 -8.68 -30.19 62.47
C VAL A 1153 -9.60 -29.16 61.73
N GLY A 1154 -10.87 -29.37 61.30
CA GLY A 1154 -11.67 -30.60 61.21
C GLY A 1154 -13.18 -30.56 61.62
N ALA A 1155 -14.00 -29.53 61.31
CA ALA A 1155 -15.39 -29.40 61.81
C ALA A 1155 -16.55 -29.60 60.78
N LYS A 1156 -17.36 -30.65 61.02
CA LYS A 1156 -18.81 -30.90 60.70
C LYS A 1156 -19.41 -30.60 59.30
N ARG A 1157 -19.64 -31.70 58.57
CA ARG A 1157 -20.77 -32.00 57.64
C ARG A 1157 -22.09 -32.25 58.44
N PRO A 1158 -23.32 -32.40 57.86
CA PRO A 1158 -23.73 -33.15 56.64
C PRO A 1158 -24.61 -32.35 55.63
N ALA A 1159 -24.73 -32.63 54.33
CA ALA A 1159 -24.77 -33.85 53.50
C ALA A 1159 -26.15 -34.52 53.33
N LYS A 1160 -26.66 -34.54 52.09
CA LYS A 1160 -27.14 -35.74 51.37
C LYS A 1160 -27.31 -35.49 49.87
N SER A 1161 -27.49 -36.56 49.09
CA SER A 1161 -27.47 -36.56 47.64
C SER A 1161 -28.83 -36.89 47.01
N LYS A 1162 -29.01 -36.50 45.75
CA LYS A 1162 -29.66 -37.33 44.72
C LYS A 1162 -29.09 -36.96 43.34
N ARG A 1163 -29.30 -37.84 42.35
CA ARG A 1163 -28.55 -37.91 41.08
C ARG A 1163 -29.51 -38.26 39.94
N THR A 1164 -29.16 -37.85 38.70
CA THR A 1164 -29.94 -38.08 37.45
C THR A 1164 -31.20 -37.19 37.35
N ARG A 1165 -31.77 -36.90 36.16
CA ARG A 1165 -31.69 -37.64 34.87
C ARG A 1165 -31.97 -36.74 33.65
N LYS A 1166 -31.25 -37.01 32.55
CA LYS A 1166 -31.57 -36.78 31.10
C LYS A 1166 -32.22 -35.45 30.63
N ALA A 1167 -31.48 -34.79 29.72
CA ALA A 1167 -31.89 -34.34 28.38
C ALA A 1167 -33.09 -33.39 28.20
N LYS A 1168 -32.77 -32.16 27.76
CA LYS A 1168 -32.92 -31.84 26.34
C LYS A 1168 -31.68 -31.10 25.84
#